data_AF-A0A936I288-F1
#
_entry.id   AF-A0A936I288-F1
#
_cell.length_a   1.000
_cell.length_b   1.000
_cell.length_c   1.000
_cell.angle_alpha   90.00
_cell.angle_beta   90.00
_cell.angle_gamma   90.00
#
_symmetry.space_group_name_H-M   'P 1'
#
loop_
_entity.id
_entity.type
_entity.pdbx_description
1 polymer ?
#
loop_
_entity_poly.entity_id
_entity_poly.type
_entity_poly.pdbx_seq_one_letter_code
_entity_poly.pdbx_strand_id
1 'polypeptide(L)'
;MNAATDGITTLDLPTRMNWTLATADANDPSFLLTNLDIIAALELQVTGSAAVDIGGGALVATVSGVELNLATMTVTDGVTTLTGADVLSFTGTAALFAGTGGSLNGAHTVVNNGTIGFAVSGVTLSLVMAKGALGDGANAGDTYVGVSVALTDAELIGVSGLELYASGTLKVNAATDGITTLDLPTRMNWTLATADANDPSFLLTNLDIIAALELQVTGSAAVDIGNGALVATVSGVELNLATMTVTDGVTTLTGADVLSFTGTAALFAGTGGSLNGAHTVVNNGTIGFAVSGVTLSLVMAKGALGDGANAGDTYVGVSVALTDAELIGVSGLELYASGTLKVNAATDGITTLDLPTRMNWTLATADANDPSFLLTNLDIIAALELQVTGSAAVDIGNGALVATVSGVELNLATMTVTDGVTTLTGADVLSFTGTAALFAGTGGSLNGAHTVVNNGTIGFAVSGVTLSLVMAKGALGDGANAGDTYVGVSVALTDAELIGVSGLELYASGTLKVNAATDGITTLDLPTRMNWTLATADANDPSFLLTNLDIIAALELQVTGSAAVDIGNGALVATVSGVELNLATMTVTDGVTTLTGADVLSFTGTAALFAGTGGSLNGAHTVVNNGTIGFAVSGVTLSLVMAKGALGDGANAGDTYVGVSVALTDAELIGVSGLELYASGTLKVNAATDGITTLDLPTRMNWTLATADANDPSFLLTNLDIIAALELQVTGSAAVDIGNGALVATVSGVELNLATMTVTDGVTTLTGADVLSFTGTAALFAGTGGSLNGAHTVVNNGTIGFGVSGVTLSLVMAKGALGDGANAGDTYVGVSVALTDAELIGVSGLELYASGTLKVNAATDGITTLDLPTRMNWTLATADANDPSFLLTNLDIIAALELQVTGSAAVDIGNGALVATVSGVELNLATMTVTDGVTTLTGADVLSFTGTAALFAGTGGSLNGAHTVVNNGTIGFAVSGVTLSLVMAKGALGDGANAGDTYVGVSVALTDAELIGVSGLELYASGTLKVNAATDGITTLDLPTRMNWTLATADANDPSFLLTNLDIIAALELQVTGSAAVDIGNGALVATVSGVELNLATMTVTDGVTTLTGADVLSFTGTAALFAGTGGSLNGAHTVVNNGTIGFAVSGVTLSLVMAKGALGDGANAGDTYVGVSVALTDAELIGVSGLELYASGTLKGTPPPTASPRWTCRRG
;
A
#
# COMPACT_ATOMS: atom_id res chain seq x y z
N MET A 1 -26.93 93.53 38.65
CA MET A 1 -27.63 94.49 39.53
C MET A 1 -27.93 95.74 38.68
N ASN A 2 -29.16 96.26 38.71
CA ASN A 2 -29.73 97.12 37.65
C ASN A 2 -29.48 98.63 37.87
N ALA A 3 -29.57 99.41 36.77
CA ALA A 3 -29.54 100.88 36.59
C ALA A 3 -28.15 101.52 36.38
N ALA A 4 -27.90 102.42 35.42
CA ALA A 4 -28.73 103.09 34.41
C ALA A 4 -27.81 103.56 33.25
N THR A 5 -28.38 103.66 32.06
CA THR A 5 -27.79 104.18 30.81
C THR A 5 -27.49 105.68 30.89
N ASP A 6 -26.32 106.09 30.41
CA ASP A 6 -26.17 107.38 29.73
C ASP A 6 -25.18 107.25 28.57
N GLY A 7 -25.57 107.75 27.41
CA GLY A 7 -24.85 107.59 26.16
C GLY A 7 -23.60 108.47 26.10
N ILE A 8 -22.45 107.85 25.88
CA ILE A 8 -21.26 108.51 25.36
C ILE A 8 -20.91 107.85 24.03
N THR A 9 -20.93 108.67 22.99
CA THR A 9 -20.37 108.43 21.66
C THR A 9 -18.90 108.04 21.77
N THR A 10 -18.54 106.89 21.19
CA THR A 10 -17.20 106.45 20.76
C THR A 10 -16.06 107.41 21.12
N LEU A 11 -15.57 107.31 22.36
CA LEU A 11 -14.22 107.76 22.67
C LEU A 11 -13.39 106.47 22.65
N ASP A 12 -12.55 106.32 21.63
CA ASP A 12 -11.48 105.32 21.64
C ASP A 12 -10.79 105.45 23.00
N LEU A 13 -10.94 104.43 23.85
CA LEU A 13 -10.09 104.32 25.03
C LEU A 13 -8.65 104.36 24.51
N PRO A 14 -7.78 105.22 25.06
CA PRO A 14 -6.39 105.25 24.61
C PRO A 14 -5.81 103.85 24.72
N THR A 15 -5.12 103.39 23.67
CA THR A 15 -4.34 102.14 23.70
C THR A 15 -3.54 102.07 25.00
N ARG A 16 -3.70 100.98 25.76
CA ARG A 16 -3.00 100.78 27.03
C ARG A 16 -1.49 100.95 26.81
N MET A 17 -0.81 101.54 27.79
CA MET A 17 0.64 101.78 27.68
C MET A 17 1.39 100.45 27.63
N ASN A 18 2.28 100.27 26.64
CA ASN A 18 3.26 99.20 26.66
C ASN A 18 4.36 99.58 27.65
N TRP A 19 4.26 99.07 28.87
CA TRP A 19 5.21 99.35 29.94
C TRP A 19 6.57 98.73 29.65
N THR A 20 6.66 97.59 28.96
CA THR A 20 7.94 96.98 28.55
C THR A 20 8.77 97.94 27.69
N LEU A 21 8.12 98.64 26.75
CA LEU A 21 8.77 99.69 25.94
C LEU A 21 8.98 100.99 26.73
N ALA A 22 8.07 101.35 27.63
CA ALA A 22 8.16 102.59 28.40
C ALA A 22 9.23 102.55 29.50
N THR A 23 9.58 101.36 30.02
CA THR A 23 10.59 101.16 31.07
C THR A 23 11.94 100.66 30.54
N ALA A 24 12.07 100.41 29.23
CA ALA A 24 13.35 100.04 28.62
C ALA A 24 14.39 101.17 28.74
N ASP A 25 15.68 100.84 28.90
CA ASP A 25 16.78 101.80 29.13
C ASP A 25 16.83 102.98 28.14
N ALA A 26 16.38 102.78 26.89
CA ALA A 26 16.33 103.82 25.87
C ALA A 26 15.25 104.90 26.14
N ASN A 27 14.19 104.54 26.87
CA ASN A 27 13.02 105.38 27.16
C ASN A 27 12.90 105.78 28.64
N ASP A 28 13.60 105.09 29.57
CA ASP A 28 13.87 105.55 30.95
C ASP A 28 15.39 105.57 31.25
N PRO A 29 16.15 106.51 30.67
CA PRO A 29 17.59 106.61 30.91
C PRO A 29 17.95 107.02 32.36
N SER A 30 16.96 107.34 33.20
CA SER A 30 17.14 107.72 34.60
C SER A 30 16.90 106.59 35.61
N PHE A 31 16.40 105.43 35.15
CA PHE A 31 16.04 104.27 35.97
C PHE A 31 15.06 104.61 37.11
N LEU A 32 14.14 105.58 36.90
CA LEU A 32 13.15 106.00 37.91
C LEU A 32 11.89 105.15 37.86
N LEU A 33 11.60 104.49 36.74
CA LEU A 33 10.52 103.53 36.58
C LEU A 33 11.02 102.13 36.96
N THR A 34 10.21 101.39 37.70
CA THR A 34 10.48 99.96 37.93
C THR A 34 10.28 99.24 36.60
N ASN A 35 11.19 98.33 36.26
CA ASN A 35 11.07 97.58 35.01
C ASN A 35 9.78 96.75 35.04
N LEU A 36 8.83 97.06 34.15
CA LEU A 36 7.51 96.44 34.10
C LEU A 36 7.37 95.75 32.76
N ASP A 37 7.32 94.41 32.77
CA ASP A 37 7.15 93.62 31.56
C ASP A 37 5.65 93.42 31.24
N ILE A 38 4.98 94.51 30.85
CA ILE A 38 3.54 94.53 30.54
C ILE A 38 3.34 95.19 29.17
N ILE A 39 2.84 94.43 28.20
CA ILE A 39 2.52 94.94 26.86
C ILE A 39 1.13 95.59 26.81
N ALA A 40 0.87 96.39 25.76
CA ALA A 40 -0.39 97.10 25.57
C ALA A 40 -1.62 96.17 25.46
N ALA A 41 -1.43 94.92 25.03
CA ALA A 41 -2.52 93.96 24.85
C ALA A 41 -2.89 93.19 26.14
N LEU A 42 -2.04 93.22 27.17
CA LEU A 42 -2.22 92.42 28.39
C LEU A 42 -3.16 93.12 29.38
N GLU A 43 -4.33 92.51 29.68
CA GLU A 43 -5.34 93.10 30.55
C GLU A 43 -5.12 92.84 32.04
N LEU A 44 -5.04 91.57 32.41
CA LEU A 44 -4.72 91.07 33.74
C LEU A 44 -3.90 89.78 33.59
N GLN A 45 -2.81 89.69 34.35
CA GLN A 45 -1.96 88.52 34.43
C GLN A 45 -1.97 88.02 35.88
N VAL A 46 -2.27 86.73 36.08
CA VAL A 46 -2.22 86.10 37.41
C VAL A 46 -1.29 84.90 37.36
N THR A 47 -0.25 84.91 38.20
CA THR A 47 0.67 83.78 38.36
C THR A 47 0.31 82.96 39.60
N GLY A 48 0.22 81.64 39.50
CA GLY A 48 -0.04 80.78 40.66
C GLY A 48 -0.50 79.37 40.32
N SER A 49 -1.54 78.90 41.01
CA SER A 49 -2.20 77.62 40.77
C SER A 49 -3.69 77.83 40.48
N ALA A 50 -4.25 76.99 39.62
CA ALA A 50 -5.66 76.99 39.26
C ALA A 50 -6.26 75.59 39.48
N ALA A 51 -7.58 75.52 39.67
CA ALA A 51 -8.33 74.28 39.57
C ALA A 51 -9.50 74.51 38.61
N VAL A 52 -9.73 73.59 37.69
CA VAL A 52 -10.69 73.74 36.59
C VAL A 52 -11.55 72.47 36.51
N ASP A 53 -12.84 72.67 36.31
CA ASP A 53 -13.83 71.64 36.00
C ASP A 53 -14.59 72.10 34.74
N ILE A 54 -14.54 71.30 33.69
CA ILE A 54 -15.00 71.65 32.34
C ILE A 54 -15.99 70.59 31.86
N GLY A 55 -17.07 71.02 31.22
CA GLY A 55 -18.04 70.12 30.60
C GLY A 55 -18.81 69.28 31.62
N GLY A 56 -18.99 69.77 32.85
CA GLY A 56 -19.71 69.05 33.91
C GLY A 56 -18.98 67.80 34.40
N GLY A 57 -17.66 67.88 34.56
CA GLY A 57 -16.81 66.75 34.97
C GLY A 57 -16.06 66.06 33.83
N ALA A 58 -16.22 66.51 32.58
CA ALA A 58 -15.55 65.97 31.38
C ALA A 58 -14.02 66.10 31.45
N LEU A 59 -13.54 67.21 31.99
CA LEU A 59 -12.15 67.41 32.38
C LEU A 59 -12.11 68.10 33.74
N VAL A 60 -11.37 67.52 34.68
CA VAL A 60 -11.11 68.10 35.99
C VAL A 60 -9.62 68.14 36.25
N ALA A 61 -9.07 69.32 36.51
CA ALA A 61 -7.62 69.49 36.65
C ALA A 61 -7.25 70.42 37.82
N THR A 62 -6.17 70.11 38.51
CA THR A 62 -5.39 71.04 39.33
C THR A 62 -4.12 71.40 38.59
N VAL A 63 -3.88 72.68 38.36
CA VAL A 63 -2.77 73.19 37.55
C VAL A 63 -1.90 74.10 38.40
N SER A 64 -0.59 73.93 38.31
CA SER A 64 0.43 74.70 39.02
C SER A 64 1.38 75.37 38.04
N GLY A 65 2.02 76.46 38.48
CA GLY A 65 2.90 77.25 37.61
C GLY A 65 2.15 77.95 36.48
N VAL A 66 0.88 78.30 36.72
CA VAL A 66 0.00 78.89 35.71
C VAL A 66 0.26 80.39 35.61
N GLU A 67 0.34 80.88 34.38
CA GLU A 67 0.23 82.29 34.02
C GLU A 67 -1.10 82.49 33.29
N LEU A 68 -2.12 83.00 34.01
CA LEU A 68 -3.45 83.23 33.47
C LEU A 68 -3.47 84.57 32.73
N ASN A 69 -3.63 84.53 31.42
CA ASN A 69 -3.90 85.71 30.61
C ASN A 69 -5.41 85.87 30.46
N LEU A 70 -5.95 86.94 31.02
CA LEU A 70 -7.33 87.36 30.79
C LEU A 70 -7.31 88.57 29.86
N ALA A 71 -8.07 88.51 28.76
CA ALA A 71 -8.18 89.59 27.80
C ALA A 71 -9.58 89.62 27.17
N THR A 72 -10.03 90.81 26.76
CA THR A 72 -11.18 90.95 25.88
C THR A 72 -10.73 91.08 24.43
N MET A 73 -11.13 90.15 23.55
CA MET A 73 -10.77 90.19 22.12
C MET A 73 -11.85 89.57 21.22
N THR A 74 -11.71 89.71 19.90
CA THR A 74 -12.54 88.94 18.96
C THR A 74 -11.90 87.58 18.74
N VAL A 75 -12.64 86.49 18.94
CA VAL A 75 -12.17 85.11 18.68
C VAL A 75 -13.00 84.53 17.54
N THR A 76 -12.36 84.05 16.48
CA THR A 76 -13.08 83.53 15.31
C THR A 76 -12.36 82.34 14.68
N ASP A 77 -13.13 81.33 14.28
CA ASP A 77 -12.64 80.20 13.48
C ASP A 77 -13.12 80.25 12.01
N GLY A 78 -13.86 81.30 11.64
CA GLY A 78 -14.44 81.50 10.32
C GLY A 78 -15.89 80.98 10.18
N VAL A 79 -16.36 80.15 11.10
CA VAL A 79 -17.76 79.69 11.23
C VAL A 79 -18.41 80.36 12.44
N THR A 80 -17.77 80.27 13.60
CA THR A 80 -18.15 80.91 14.86
C THR A 80 -17.25 82.12 15.09
N THR A 81 -17.86 83.28 15.33
CA THR A 81 -17.16 84.53 15.69
C THR A 81 -17.73 85.07 17.00
N LEU A 82 -16.86 85.27 17.98
CA LEU A 82 -17.19 85.90 19.26
C LEU A 82 -16.66 87.32 19.28
N THR A 83 -17.53 88.33 19.31
CA THR A 83 -17.13 89.74 19.29
C THR A 83 -17.01 90.29 20.71
N GLY A 84 -15.81 90.74 21.08
CA GLY A 84 -15.53 91.26 22.43
C GLY A 84 -15.65 90.18 23.51
N ALA A 85 -15.21 88.96 23.21
CA ALA A 85 -15.23 87.83 24.11
C ALA A 85 -14.25 88.00 25.27
N ASP A 86 -14.66 87.55 26.45
CA ASP A 86 -13.75 87.38 27.58
C ASP A 86 -12.98 86.07 27.39
N VAL A 87 -11.66 86.18 27.23
CA VAL A 87 -10.78 85.07 26.92
C VAL A 87 -9.86 84.78 28.10
N LEU A 88 -9.81 83.52 28.50
CA LEU A 88 -8.85 82.96 29.44
C LEU A 88 -7.95 81.96 28.70
N SER A 89 -6.65 82.21 28.70
CA SER A 89 -5.67 81.33 28.07
C SER A 89 -4.47 81.10 28.99
N PHE A 90 -4.04 79.85 29.14
CA PHE A 90 -2.84 79.50 29.91
C PHE A 90 -2.26 78.13 29.56
N THR A 91 -1.00 77.95 29.96
CA THR A 91 -0.31 76.65 30.01
C THR A 91 0.25 76.43 31.41
N GLY A 92 0.25 75.20 31.91
CA GLY A 92 0.82 74.87 33.22
C GLY A 92 0.97 73.38 33.49
N THR A 93 1.59 73.03 34.61
CA THR A 93 1.75 71.63 35.03
C THR A 93 0.52 71.17 35.80
N ALA A 94 -0.20 70.19 35.26
CA ALA A 94 -1.47 69.71 35.76
C ALA A 94 -1.41 68.29 36.36
N ALA A 95 -2.24 68.06 37.37
CA ALA A 95 -2.80 66.75 37.67
C ALA A 95 -4.29 66.79 37.31
N LEU A 96 -4.76 65.82 36.51
CA LEU A 96 -6.10 65.87 35.95
C LEU A 96 -6.75 64.50 35.83
N PHE A 97 -8.07 64.54 35.64
CA PHE A 97 -8.91 63.47 35.16
C PHE A 97 -9.66 63.95 33.90
N ALA A 98 -9.75 63.11 32.88
CA ALA A 98 -10.50 63.36 31.65
C ALA A 98 -11.41 62.19 31.31
N GLY A 99 -12.72 62.39 31.39
CA GLY A 99 -13.72 61.37 31.13
C GLY A 99 -15.05 61.70 31.79
N THR A 100 -15.87 60.71 32.12
CA THR A 100 -17.23 60.95 32.66
C THR A 100 -17.26 60.87 34.18
N GLY A 101 -17.94 61.84 34.82
CA GLY A 101 -18.23 61.85 36.26
C GLY A 101 -17.18 62.48 37.18
N GLY A 102 -16.11 63.08 36.64
CA GLY A 102 -15.10 63.78 37.44
C GLY A 102 -15.66 64.96 38.23
N SER A 103 -15.03 65.33 39.36
CA SER A 103 -15.39 66.56 40.10
C SER A 103 -14.24 67.13 40.93
N LEU A 104 -14.33 68.39 41.35
CA LEU A 104 -13.45 68.98 42.37
C LEU A 104 -14.07 68.85 43.77
N ASN A 105 -13.29 68.45 44.76
CA ASN A 105 -13.74 68.52 46.16
C ASN A 105 -13.65 69.94 46.73
N GLY A 106 -14.11 70.11 47.99
CA GLY A 106 -14.04 71.39 48.71
C GLY A 106 -12.62 71.91 49.00
N ALA A 107 -11.57 71.11 48.75
CA ALA A 107 -10.17 71.52 48.78
C ALA A 107 -9.60 71.81 47.38
N HIS A 108 -10.44 71.83 46.34
CA HIS A 108 -10.08 72.02 44.94
C HIS A 108 -9.06 71.01 44.42
N THR A 109 -9.19 69.75 44.85
CA THR A 109 -8.41 68.62 44.30
C THR A 109 -9.33 67.70 43.50
N VAL A 110 -8.76 67.00 42.52
CA VAL A 110 -9.49 66.10 41.61
C VAL A 110 -10.08 64.92 42.40
N VAL A 111 -11.37 64.64 42.18
CA VAL A 111 -12.08 63.45 42.67
C VAL A 111 -12.55 62.64 41.47
N ASN A 112 -12.18 61.38 41.45
CA ASN A 112 -12.39 60.45 40.33
C ASN A 112 -12.96 59.09 40.80
N ASN A 113 -13.53 59.01 42.00
CA ASN A 113 -14.12 57.78 42.51
C ASN A 113 -15.47 57.49 41.82
N GLY A 114 -15.63 56.30 41.23
CA GLY A 114 -16.83 55.92 40.47
C GLY A 114 -16.95 56.58 39.09
N THR A 115 -15.83 57.04 38.54
CA THR A 115 -15.72 57.73 37.24
C THR A 115 -15.04 56.84 36.21
N ILE A 116 -15.23 57.11 34.92
CA ILE A 116 -14.54 56.40 33.82
C ILE A 116 -13.80 57.42 32.97
N GLY A 117 -12.47 57.29 32.87
CA GLY A 117 -11.65 58.27 32.16
C GLY A 117 -10.18 58.14 32.46
N PHE A 118 -9.37 58.97 31.80
CA PHE A 118 -7.93 58.98 31.95
C PHE A 118 -7.49 59.87 33.10
N ALA A 119 -6.76 59.32 34.06
CA ALA A 119 -6.14 60.07 35.16
C ALA A 119 -4.62 60.18 34.93
N VAL A 120 -4.07 61.38 35.12
CA VAL A 120 -2.64 61.61 34.95
C VAL A 120 -2.15 62.78 35.81
N SER A 121 -0.88 62.76 36.23
CA SER A 121 -0.27 63.82 37.03
C SER A 121 1.08 64.29 36.47
N GLY A 122 1.42 65.56 36.72
CA GLY A 122 2.70 66.14 36.28
C GLY A 122 2.78 66.44 34.78
N VAL A 123 1.64 66.53 34.09
CA VAL A 123 1.56 66.75 32.64
C VAL A 123 1.40 68.22 32.27
N THR A 124 1.71 68.58 31.03
CA THR A 124 1.48 69.95 30.54
C THR A 124 0.07 70.08 29.99
N LEU A 125 -0.73 70.97 30.58
CA LEU A 125 -2.08 71.32 30.12
C LEU A 125 -2.06 72.70 29.48
N SER A 126 -2.63 72.80 28.27
CA SER A 126 -2.91 74.04 27.56
C SER A 126 -4.41 74.24 27.46
N LEU A 127 -4.93 75.37 27.92
CA LEU A 127 -6.36 75.67 27.90
C LEU A 127 -6.62 77.04 27.27
N VAL A 128 -7.63 77.08 26.41
CA VAL A 128 -8.25 78.31 25.92
C VAL A 128 -9.73 78.24 26.24
N MET A 129 -10.26 79.29 26.85
CA MET A 129 -11.68 79.49 27.09
C MET A 129 -12.07 80.86 26.55
N ALA A 130 -13.15 80.93 25.78
CA ALA A 130 -13.69 82.18 25.27
C ALA A 130 -15.18 82.26 25.56
N LYS A 131 -15.60 83.35 26.21
CA LYS A 131 -17.01 83.62 26.54
C LYS A 131 -17.53 84.81 25.75
N GLY A 132 -18.56 84.59 24.94
CA GLY A 132 -19.20 85.65 24.16
C GLY A 132 -19.78 86.73 25.07
N ALA A 133 -19.58 88.01 24.71
CA ALA A 133 -20.14 89.13 25.45
C ALA A 133 -21.68 89.08 25.45
N LEU A 134 -22.33 89.67 26.46
CA LEU A 134 -23.81 89.71 26.54
C LEU A 134 -24.49 90.42 25.34
N GLY A 135 -23.73 91.17 24.52
CA GLY A 135 -24.20 91.82 23.29
C GLY A 135 -23.88 91.07 21.99
N ASP A 136 -23.25 89.89 22.06
CA ASP A 136 -22.67 89.15 20.92
C ASP A 136 -23.70 88.29 20.17
N GLY A 137 -24.88 88.84 19.93
CA GLY A 137 -25.93 88.22 19.10
C GLY A 137 -26.28 86.80 19.51
N ALA A 138 -26.06 85.85 18.59
CA ALA A 138 -26.39 84.43 18.75
C ALA A 138 -25.46 83.69 19.73
N ASN A 139 -24.27 84.22 20.01
CA ASN A 139 -23.29 83.63 20.93
C ASN A 139 -23.27 84.35 22.29
N ALA A 140 -24.29 85.16 22.58
CA ALA A 140 -24.31 86.00 23.77
C ALA A 140 -24.28 85.15 25.04
N GLY A 141 -23.21 85.28 25.82
CA GLY A 141 -23.01 84.50 27.04
C GLY A 141 -22.56 83.05 26.81
N ASP A 142 -22.42 82.58 25.57
CA ASP A 142 -21.93 81.23 25.28
C ASP A 142 -20.46 81.09 25.65
N THR A 143 -20.09 79.92 26.17
CA THR A 143 -18.70 79.62 26.55
C THR A 143 -18.18 78.49 25.69
N TYR A 144 -17.01 78.69 25.07
CA TYR A 144 -16.27 77.67 24.34
C TYR A 144 -14.97 77.39 25.07
N VAL A 145 -14.62 76.11 25.17
CA VAL A 145 -13.39 75.67 25.83
C VAL A 145 -12.64 74.66 24.97
N GLY A 146 -11.37 74.93 24.71
CA GLY A 146 -10.43 74.00 24.10
C GLY A 146 -9.35 73.63 25.10
N VAL A 147 -9.07 72.34 25.25
CA VAL A 147 -7.98 71.85 26.10
C VAL A 147 -7.15 70.83 25.36
N SER A 148 -5.83 70.98 25.42
CA SER A 148 -4.86 70.00 24.94
C SER A 148 -3.91 69.62 26.07
N VAL A 149 -3.71 68.32 26.28
CA VAL A 149 -2.83 67.78 27.31
C VAL A 149 -1.91 66.70 26.74
N ALA A 150 -0.62 66.82 26.98
CA ALA A 150 0.33 65.77 26.66
C ALA A 150 0.27 64.65 27.73
N LEU A 151 -0.09 63.44 27.31
CA LEU A 151 -0.14 62.25 28.16
C LEU A 151 1.15 61.44 28.00
N THR A 152 1.77 61.03 29.11
CA THR A 152 2.98 60.20 29.08
C THR A 152 2.79 58.80 29.65
N ASP A 153 1.69 58.54 30.37
CA ASP A 153 1.31 57.23 30.93
C ASP A 153 -0.04 57.35 31.67
N ALA A 154 -1.12 57.70 30.96
CA ALA A 154 -2.41 57.97 31.58
C ALA A 154 -3.23 56.68 31.71
N GLU A 155 -3.56 56.28 32.94
CA GLU A 155 -4.38 55.10 33.22
C GLU A 155 -5.88 55.42 33.02
N LEU A 156 -6.59 54.53 32.33
CA LEU A 156 -8.05 54.47 32.32
C LEU A 156 -8.52 53.87 33.64
N ILE A 157 -9.18 54.67 34.46
CA ILE A 157 -9.73 54.23 35.74
C ILE A 157 -11.22 53.91 35.62
N GLY A 158 -11.73 53.10 36.55
CA GLY A 158 -13.17 52.82 36.68
C GLY A 158 -13.67 51.59 35.92
N VAL A 159 -12.79 50.84 35.27
CA VAL A 159 -13.13 49.63 34.51
C VAL A 159 -12.44 48.42 35.15
N SER A 160 -13.23 47.49 35.72
CA SER A 160 -12.69 46.27 36.31
C SER A 160 -12.36 45.25 35.23
N GLY A 161 -11.22 44.55 35.36
CA GLY A 161 -10.78 43.52 34.41
C GLY A 161 -10.19 44.05 33.09
N LEU A 162 -10.04 45.38 32.96
CA LEU A 162 -9.37 46.06 31.87
C LEU A 162 -8.35 47.05 32.45
N GLU A 163 -7.07 46.84 32.15
CA GLU A 163 -6.05 47.88 32.35
C GLU A 163 -5.78 48.54 30.99
N LEU A 164 -5.93 49.85 30.89
CA LEU A 164 -5.64 50.60 29.68
C LEU A 164 -4.83 51.84 30.02
N TYR A 165 -3.63 51.93 29.46
CA TYR A 165 -2.74 53.08 29.58
C TYR A 165 -2.66 53.79 28.24
N ALA A 166 -2.72 55.12 28.22
CA ALA A 166 -2.62 55.93 27.02
C ALA A 166 -1.52 56.97 27.13
N SER A 167 -0.79 57.17 26.02
CA SER A 167 0.19 58.23 25.85
C SER A 167 -0.07 58.96 24.54
N GLY A 168 0.34 60.23 24.45
CA GLY A 168 0.10 61.08 23.30
C GLY A 168 -0.56 62.39 23.69
N THR A 169 -1.67 62.75 23.06
CA THR A 169 -2.38 64.01 23.31
C THR A 169 -3.86 63.76 23.57
N LEU A 170 -4.32 64.21 24.74
CA LEU A 170 -5.74 64.35 25.06
C LEU A 170 -6.22 65.71 24.58
N LYS A 171 -7.31 65.73 23.84
CA LYS A 171 -7.98 66.93 23.35
C LYS A 171 -9.42 66.94 23.83
N VAL A 172 -9.85 68.05 24.44
CA VAL A 172 -11.24 68.28 24.86
C VAL A 172 -11.74 69.55 24.19
N ASN A 173 -12.95 69.49 23.62
CA ASN A 173 -13.63 70.64 23.05
C ASN A 173 -15.06 70.69 23.59
N ALA A 174 -15.36 71.74 24.36
CA ALA A 174 -16.66 71.92 25.00
C ALA A 174 -17.27 73.25 24.57
N ALA A 175 -18.60 73.25 24.44
CA ALA A 175 -19.38 74.46 24.26
C ALA A 175 -20.58 74.44 25.21
N THR A 176 -20.98 75.59 25.73
CA THR A 176 -22.11 75.71 26.65
C THR A 176 -22.92 76.95 26.31
N ASP A 177 -24.23 76.77 26.07
CA ASP A 177 -25.18 77.87 25.86
C ASP A 177 -25.36 78.65 27.17
N GLY A 178 -25.14 79.97 27.10
CA GLY A 178 -25.18 80.85 28.26
C GLY A 178 -26.56 81.39 28.61
N ILE A 179 -27.54 81.34 27.69
CA ILE A 179 -28.78 82.14 27.81
C ILE A 179 -30.05 81.41 27.35
N THR A 180 -30.03 80.64 26.25
CA THR A 180 -31.26 80.37 25.47
C THR A 180 -31.96 79.04 25.74
N THR A 181 -31.31 78.09 26.42
CA THR A 181 -31.82 76.72 26.69
C THR A 181 -32.20 75.92 25.43
N LEU A 182 -31.76 76.33 24.23
CA LEU A 182 -31.94 75.61 22.97
C LEU A 182 -30.57 75.14 22.45
N ASP A 183 -30.57 74.13 21.57
CA ASP A 183 -29.44 73.43 20.90
C ASP A 183 -28.03 73.99 21.18
N LEU A 184 -27.16 73.12 21.71
CA LEU A 184 -25.74 73.40 21.95
C LEU A 184 -25.09 74.06 20.71
N PRO A 185 -24.37 75.18 20.86
CA PRO A 185 -23.70 75.81 19.74
C PRO A 185 -22.64 74.87 19.15
N THR A 186 -22.39 74.98 17.84
CA THR A 186 -21.29 74.25 17.18
C THR A 186 -19.98 74.60 17.85
N ARG A 187 -19.23 73.61 18.35
CA ARG A 187 -17.97 73.83 19.07
C ARG A 187 -16.98 74.61 18.21
N MET A 188 -16.08 75.35 18.85
CA MET A 188 -15.09 76.17 18.15
C MET A 188 -13.99 75.29 17.54
N ASN A 189 -13.57 75.62 16.31
CA ASN A 189 -12.36 75.09 15.72
C ASN A 189 -11.16 75.89 16.23
N TRP A 190 -10.57 75.42 17.32
CA TRP A 190 -9.42 76.05 17.95
C TRP A 190 -8.15 76.02 17.11
N THR A 191 -7.99 75.06 16.19
CA THR A 191 -6.88 75.07 15.21
C THR A 191 -6.90 76.35 14.38
N LEU A 192 -8.09 76.83 14.00
CA LEU A 192 -8.23 78.09 13.28
C LEU A 192 -8.27 79.31 14.22
N ALA A 193 -8.94 79.21 15.38
CA ALA A 193 -9.10 80.33 16.30
C ALA A 193 -7.78 80.76 16.97
N THR A 194 -6.86 79.81 17.21
CA THR A 194 -5.56 80.06 17.85
C THR A 194 -4.42 80.26 16.84
N ALA A 195 -4.69 80.15 15.54
CA ALA A 195 -3.67 80.39 14.51
C ALA A 195 -3.27 81.87 14.46
N ASP A 196 -1.99 82.15 14.14
CA ASP A 196 -1.40 83.50 14.07
C ASP A 196 -2.24 84.53 13.27
N ALA A 197 -2.98 84.08 12.25
CA ALA A 197 -3.84 84.93 11.44
C ALA A 197 -5.07 85.49 12.19
N ASN A 198 -5.55 84.75 13.19
CA ASN A 198 -6.72 85.09 14.02
C ASN A 198 -6.34 85.49 15.46
N ASP A 199 -5.11 85.21 15.90
CA ASP A 199 -4.50 85.74 17.12
C ASP A 199 -3.15 86.43 16.84
N PRO A 200 -3.13 87.61 16.20
CA PRO A 200 -1.89 88.35 15.94
C PRO A 200 -1.21 88.89 17.20
N SER A 201 -1.89 88.81 18.36
CA SER A 201 -1.40 89.23 19.66
C SER A 201 -0.71 88.12 20.46
N PHE A 202 -0.78 86.87 19.99
CA PHE A 202 -0.22 85.67 20.63
C PHE A 202 -0.66 85.53 22.10
N LEU A 203 -1.93 85.83 22.38
CA LEU A 203 -2.53 85.72 23.72
C LEU A 203 -3.14 84.33 23.97
N LEU A 204 -3.49 83.61 22.90
CA LEU A 204 -4.01 82.25 22.93
C LEU A 204 -2.86 81.25 22.88
N THR A 205 -2.93 80.20 23.70
CA THR A 205 -2.06 79.03 23.50
C THR A 205 -2.51 78.27 22.27
N ASN A 206 -1.57 77.84 21.42
CA ASN A 206 -1.88 77.15 20.18
C ASN A 206 -2.52 75.78 20.48
N LEU A 207 -3.73 75.58 19.97
CA LEU A 207 -4.47 74.33 20.13
C LEU A 207 -4.77 73.74 18.76
N ASP A 208 -4.45 72.46 18.55
CA ASP A 208 -4.84 71.71 17.36
C ASP A 208 -6.12 70.91 17.64
N ILE A 209 -7.27 71.58 17.66
CA ILE A 209 -8.57 71.00 17.98
C ILE A 209 -9.62 71.50 16.99
N ILE A 210 -10.26 70.59 16.25
CA ILE A 210 -11.33 70.92 15.30
C ILE A 210 -12.71 70.96 15.97
N ALA A 211 -13.68 71.59 15.31
CA ALA A 211 -15.05 71.75 15.81
C ALA A 211 -15.81 70.43 16.05
N ALA A 212 -15.53 69.38 15.28
CA ALA A 212 -16.22 68.09 15.42
C ALA A 212 -15.80 67.31 16.69
N LEU A 213 -14.65 67.66 17.27
CA LEU A 213 -14.09 66.95 18.42
C LEU A 213 -14.90 67.21 19.69
N GLU A 214 -14.98 66.23 20.59
CA GLU A 214 -15.56 66.41 21.93
C GLU A 214 -14.54 66.02 23.01
N LEU A 215 -14.12 64.76 23.00
CA LEU A 215 -13.00 64.25 23.79
C LEU A 215 -12.30 63.15 22.98
N GLN A 216 -11.01 63.32 22.74
CA GLN A 216 -10.21 62.37 21.97
C GLN A 216 -8.82 62.23 22.58
N VAL A 217 -8.29 61.01 22.57
CA VAL A 217 -6.89 60.75 22.86
C VAL A 217 -6.22 60.17 21.62
N THR A 218 -5.21 60.87 21.10
CA THR A 218 -4.41 60.39 19.97
C THR A 218 -3.01 60.01 20.42
N GLY A 219 -2.49 58.85 20.03
CA GLY A 219 -1.12 58.45 20.28
C GLY A 219 -0.93 56.93 20.33
N SER A 220 -0.58 56.42 21.50
CA SER A 220 -0.37 54.99 21.75
C SER A 220 -1.15 54.54 22.97
N ALA A 221 -1.52 53.28 23.00
CA ALA A 221 -2.17 52.63 24.13
C ALA A 221 -1.44 51.34 24.53
N ALA A 222 -1.57 50.94 25.78
CA ALA A 222 -1.22 49.61 26.25
C ALA A 222 -2.41 49.04 27.00
N VAL A 223 -2.81 47.83 26.65
CA VAL A 223 -4.04 47.20 27.14
C VAL A 223 -3.75 45.82 27.69
N ASP A 224 -4.35 45.50 28.83
CA ASP A 224 -4.42 44.17 29.43
C ASP A 224 -5.89 43.87 29.75
N ILE A 225 -6.41 42.76 29.21
CA ILE A 225 -7.79 42.33 29.36
C ILE A 225 -7.81 40.95 30.01
N GLY A 226 -8.70 40.78 30.99
CA GLY A 226 -8.98 39.47 31.57
C GLY A 226 -7.83 38.91 32.42
N ASN A 227 -7.06 39.79 33.07
CA ASN A 227 -5.88 39.44 33.88
C ASN A 227 -4.79 38.71 33.07
N GLY A 228 -4.39 39.27 31.94
CA GLY A 228 -3.34 38.73 31.09
C GLY A 228 -3.82 37.82 29.96
N ALA A 229 -5.14 37.72 29.74
CA ALA A 229 -5.73 36.90 28.68
C ALA A 229 -5.44 37.46 27.28
N LEU A 230 -5.48 38.79 27.15
CA LEU A 230 -4.99 39.52 25.99
C LEU A 230 -4.21 40.73 26.48
N VAL A 231 -2.96 40.83 26.05
CA VAL A 231 -2.07 41.95 26.38
C VAL A 231 -1.53 42.54 25.10
N ALA A 232 -1.68 43.84 24.88
CA ALA A 232 -1.22 44.50 23.68
C ALA A 232 -0.62 45.88 23.95
N THR A 233 0.38 46.23 23.15
CA THR A 233 0.85 47.62 22.97
C THR A 233 0.43 48.06 21.58
N VAL A 234 -0.25 49.19 21.48
CA VAL A 234 -0.91 49.67 20.28
C VAL A 234 -0.42 51.08 19.97
N SER A 235 -0.06 51.33 18.71
CA SER A 235 0.38 52.63 18.20
C SER A 235 -0.59 53.15 17.16
N GLY A 236 -0.60 54.47 16.96
CA GLY A 236 -1.53 55.12 16.03
C GLY A 236 -2.98 55.07 16.52
N VAL A 237 -3.16 55.06 17.84
CA VAL A 237 -4.47 54.96 18.49
C VAL A 237 -5.18 56.30 18.45
N GLU A 238 -6.46 56.27 18.10
CA GLU A 238 -7.42 57.34 18.30
C GLU A 238 -8.54 56.82 19.22
N LEU A 239 -8.43 57.08 20.53
CA LEU A 239 -9.50 56.76 21.48
C LEU A 239 -10.56 57.86 21.42
N ASN A 240 -11.80 57.47 21.22
CA ASN A 240 -12.96 58.31 21.50
C ASN A 240 -13.68 57.76 22.74
N LEU A 241 -13.98 58.63 23.70
CA LEU A 241 -14.81 58.31 24.85
C LEU A 241 -16.14 59.03 24.67
N ALA A 242 -17.24 58.27 24.64
CA ALA A 242 -18.57 58.80 24.44
C ALA A 242 -19.58 58.13 25.38
N THR A 243 -20.75 58.73 25.51
CA THR A 243 -21.89 58.13 26.20
C THR A 243 -22.98 57.83 25.17
N MET A 244 -23.41 56.57 25.05
CA MET A 244 -24.46 56.17 24.10
C MET A 244 -25.25 54.95 24.58
N THR A 245 -26.38 54.64 23.94
CA THR A 245 -27.05 53.35 24.14
C THR A 245 -26.40 52.30 23.25
N VAL A 246 -25.96 51.17 23.82
CA VAL A 246 -25.39 50.03 23.10
C VAL A 246 -26.34 48.85 23.20
N THR A 247 -26.74 48.22 22.09
CA THR A 247 -27.66 47.08 22.12
C THR A 247 -27.33 46.04 21.06
N ASP A 248 -27.44 44.77 21.41
CA ASP A 248 -27.35 43.65 20.47
C ASP A 248 -28.70 42.94 20.25
N GLY A 249 -29.78 43.51 20.78
CA GLY A 249 -31.12 42.94 20.78
C GLY A 249 -31.45 41.99 21.95
N VAL A 250 -30.43 41.48 22.66
CA VAL A 250 -30.57 40.68 23.90
C VAL A 250 -30.15 41.52 25.10
N THR A 251 -28.92 42.03 25.07
CA THR A 251 -28.33 42.96 26.05
C THR A 251 -28.49 44.38 25.54
N THR A 252 -28.98 45.28 26.39
CA THR A 252 -29.10 46.71 26.11
C THR A 252 -28.50 47.50 27.25
N LEU A 253 -27.52 48.34 26.95
CA LEU A 253 -26.88 49.24 27.89
C LEU A 253 -27.36 50.67 27.63
N THR A 254 -28.12 51.24 28.56
CA THR A 254 -28.67 52.60 28.39
C THR A 254 -27.72 53.64 28.96
N GLY A 255 -27.26 54.57 28.11
CA GLY A 255 -26.31 55.61 28.52
C GLY A 255 -24.95 55.05 28.94
N ALA A 256 -24.49 54.00 28.26
CA ALA A 256 -23.21 53.37 28.52
C ALA A 256 -22.05 54.29 28.18
N ASP A 257 -20.99 54.23 28.98
CA ASP A 257 -19.70 54.81 28.64
C ASP A 257 -19.00 53.86 27.66
N VAL A 258 -18.69 54.36 26.46
CA VAL A 258 -18.09 53.58 25.38
C VAL A 258 -16.70 54.10 25.03
N LEU A 259 -15.77 53.16 24.84
CA LEU A 259 -14.43 53.41 24.34
C LEU A 259 -14.19 52.52 23.13
N SER A 260 -13.78 53.12 22.01
CA SER A 260 -13.55 52.41 20.76
C SER A 260 -12.30 52.94 20.08
N PHE A 261 -11.46 52.05 19.55
CA PHE A 261 -10.29 52.42 18.76
C PHE A 261 -9.79 51.31 17.85
N THR A 262 -8.97 51.71 16.88
CA THR A 262 -8.15 50.83 16.05
C THR A 262 -6.70 51.29 16.06
N GLY A 263 -5.75 50.38 15.90
CA GLY A 263 -4.34 50.75 15.75
C GLY A 263 -3.44 49.57 15.40
N THR A 264 -2.14 49.85 15.24
CA THR A 264 -1.13 48.82 14.98
C THR A 264 -0.57 48.30 16.30
N ALA A 265 -0.75 47.00 16.55
CA ALA A 265 -0.45 46.35 17.81
C ALA A 265 0.71 45.35 17.72
N ALA A 266 1.47 45.26 18.82
CA ALA A 266 2.15 44.04 19.22
C ALA A 266 1.43 43.47 20.44
N LEU A 267 1.09 42.18 20.40
CA LEU A 267 0.23 41.55 21.41
C LEU A 267 0.63 40.12 21.72
N PHE A 268 0.11 39.65 22.87
CA PHE A 268 0.07 38.28 23.31
C PHE A 268 -1.38 37.94 23.69
N ALA A 269 -1.89 36.79 23.25
CA ALA A 269 -3.20 36.27 23.59
C ALA A 269 -3.09 34.83 24.11
N GLY A 270 -3.38 34.63 25.39
CA GLY A 270 -3.23 33.34 26.06
C GLY A 270 -3.19 33.48 27.59
N THR A 271 -2.48 32.61 28.29
CA THR A 271 -2.44 32.60 29.76
C THR A 271 -1.19 33.29 30.30
N GLY A 272 -1.36 34.13 31.33
CA GLY A 272 -0.26 34.72 32.10
C GLY A 272 0.49 35.87 31.43
N GLY A 273 -0.06 36.48 30.37
CA GLY A 273 0.52 37.68 29.77
C GLY A 273 0.53 38.85 30.75
N SER A 274 1.42 39.83 30.54
CA SER A 274 1.39 41.09 31.31
C SER A 274 2.09 42.23 30.58
N LEU A 275 1.76 43.47 30.94
CA LEU A 275 2.55 44.64 30.55
C LEU A 275 3.79 44.75 31.44
N ASN A 276 4.90 45.26 30.89
CA ASN A 276 6.03 45.68 31.74
C ASN A 276 5.64 46.89 32.62
N GLY A 277 6.41 47.18 33.67
CA GLY A 277 6.12 48.31 34.57
C GLY A 277 6.23 49.71 33.95
N ALA A 278 6.48 49.80 32.64
CA ALA A 278 6.47 51.04 31.88
C ALA A 278 5.46 51.00 30.71
N HIS A 279 4.57 50.01 30.69
CA HIS A 279 3.47 49.82 29.72
C HIS A 279 3.87 49.98 28.25
N THR A 280 5.07 49.53 27.89
CA THR A 280 5.68 49.70 26.55
C THR A 280 6.11 48.38 25.91
N VAL A 281 6.11 47.29 26.69
CA VAL A 281 6.46 45.95 26.22
C VAL A 281 5.40 44.98 26.70
N VAL A 282 5.02 44.07 25.81
CA VAL A 282 4.23 42.89 26.13
C VAL A 282 5.17 41.80 26.63
N ASN A 283 5.00 41.42 27.90
CA ASN A 283 5.62 40.21 28.41
C ASN A 283 4.70 39.04 28.07
N ASN A 284 5.18 38.17 27.20
CA ASN A 284 4.46 36.95 26.85
C ASN A 284 4.24 36.12 28.11
N GLY A 285 3.07 35.52 28.20
CA GLY A 285 2.70 34.67 29.32
C GLY A 285 3.31 33.29 29.24
N THR A 286 2.68 32.34 29.93
CA THR A 286 3.12 30.96 29.95
C THR A 286 2.85 30.26 28.62
N ILE A 287 1.65 30.44 28.04
CA ILE A 287 1.26 29.85 26.75
C ILE A 287 0.29 30.77 26.03
N GLY A 288 0.53 31.05 24.75
CA GLY A 288 -0.38 31.87 23.96
C GLY A 288 0.21 32.33 22.63
N PHE A 289 -0.61 32.96 21.81
CA PHE A 289 -0.21 33.50 20.51
C PHE A 289 0.38 34.89 20.66
N ALA A 290 1.64 35.05 20.24
CA ALA A 290 2.32 36.33 20.16
C ALA A 290 2.45 36.79 18.71
N VAL A 291 2.19 38.08 18.46
CA VAL A 291 2.31 38.65 17.13
C VAL A 291 2.61 40.15 17.20
N SER A 292 3.29 40.69 16.20
CA SER A 292 3.60 42.11 16.11
C SER A 292 3.25 42.73 14.76
N GLY A 293 2.97 44.03 14.75
CA GLY A 293 2.64 44.76 13.52
C GLY A 293 1.24 44.47 12.96
N VAL A 294 0.33 43.93 13.79
CA VAL A 294 -1.04 43.57 13.39
C VAL A 294 -2.03 44.69 13.65
N THR A 295 -3.19 44.68 12.98
CA THR A 295 -4.27 45.63 13.29
C THR A 295 -5.12 45.09 14.42
N LEU A 296 -5.27 45.86 15.49
CA LEU A 296 -6.17 45.59 16.61
C LEU A 296 -7.33 46.57 16.58
N SER A 297 -8.54 46.04 16.76
CA SER A 297 -9.78 46.80 16.94
C SER A 297 -10.37 46.44 18.29
N LEU A 298 -10.66 47.44 19.13
CA LEU A 298 -11.24 47.25 20.46
C LEU A 298 -12.49 48.10 20.61
N VAL A 299 -13.53 47.51 21.18
CA VAL A 299 -14.71 48.20 21.69
C VAL A 299 -14.94 47.79 23.14
N MET A 300 -15.16 48.77 24.00
CA MET A 300 -15.60 48.58 25.37
C MET A 300 -16.87 49.38 25.61
N ALA A 301 -17.83 48.78 26.31
CA ALA A 301 -19.05 49.44 26.76
C ALA A 301 -19.32 49.10 28.22
N LYS A 302 -19.50 50.12 29.05
CA LYS A 302 -19.80 49.98 30.47
C LYS A 302 -21.17 50.56 30.79
N GLY A 303 -22.07 49.74 31.32
CA GLY A 303 -23.41 50.15 31.69
C GLY A 303 -23.38 51.22 32.79
N ALA A 304 -24.19 52.26 32.62
CA ALA A 304 -24.30 53.34 33.61
C ALA A 304 -24.77 52.80 34.98
N LEU A 305 -24.42 53.48 36.08
CA LEU A 305 -24.86 53.08 37.43
C LEU A 305 -26.40 53.00 37.59
N GLY A 306 -27.16 53.64 36.70
CA GLY A 306 -28.62 53.61 36.67
C GLY A 306 -29.25 52.57 35.74
N ASP A 307 -28.45 51.75 35.05
CA ASP A 307 -28.86 50.86 33.96
C ASP A 307 -29.42 49.50 34.43
N GLY A 308 -30.19 49.53 35.52
CA GLY A 308 -30.90 48.36 36.03
C GLY A 308 -29.99 47.15 36.31
N ALA A 309 -30.23 46.05 35.59
CA ALA A 309 -29.50 44.79 35.75
C ALA A 309 -28.07 44.83 35.20
N ASN A 310 -27.78 45.72 34.25
CA ASN A 310 -26.46 45.88 33.64
C ASN A 310 -25.65 47.02 34.30
N ALA A 311 -26.10 47.51 35.47
CA ALA A 311 -25.50 48.66 36.11
C ALA A 311 -24.03 48.36 36.48
N GLY A 312 -23.11 49.11 35.90
CA GLY A 312 -21.67 48.91 36.09
C GLY A 312 -21.07 47.73 35.32
N ASP A 313 -21.87 46.90 34.64
CA ASP A 313 -21.36 45.78 33.85
C ASP A 313 -20.52 46.29 32.69
N THR A 314 -19.42 45.59 32.42
CA THR A 314 -18.47 45.97 31.38
C THR A 314 -18.38 44.85 30.35
N TYR A 315 -18.46 45.23 29.07
CA TYR A 315 -18.30 44.34 27.94
C TYR A 315 -17.12 44.84 27.12
N VAL A 316 -16.22 43.92 26.72
CA VAL A 316 -15.07 44.21 25.87
C VAL A 316 -15.07 43.25 24.69
N GLY A 317 -15.05 43.80 23.47
CA GLY A 317 -14.85 43.08 22.23
C GLY A 317 -13.51 43.48 21.61
N VAL A 318 -12.70 42.48 21.25
CA VAL A 318 -11.43 42.72 20.54
C VAL A 318 -11.36 41.83 19.31
N SER A 319 -11.00 42.41 18.17
CA SER A 319 -10.67 41.68 16.95
C SER A 319 -9.28 42.07 16.47
N VAL A 320 -8.48 41.07 16.12
CA VAL A 320 -7.13 41.25 15.61
C VAL A 320 -6.96 40.41 14.35
N ALA A 321 -6.49 41.03 13.27
CA ALA A 321 -6.07 40.31 12.08
C ALA A 321 -4.66 39.73 12.29
N LEU A 322 -4.57 38.41 12.44
CA LEU A 322 -3.31 37.68 12.57
C LEU A 322 -2.74 37.35 11.19
N THR A 323 -1.46 37.64 10.97
CA THR A 323 -0.76 37.23 9.75
C THR A 323 0.16 36.03 10.00
N ASP A 324 0.83 36.00 11.15
CA ASP A 324 1.85 35.00 11.49
C ASP A 324 2.08 35.00 13.02
N ALA A 325 1.07 34.56 13.78
CA ALA A 325 1.12 34.56 15.23
C ALA A 325 1.71 33.25 15.74
N GLU A 326 2.83 33.32 16.45
CA GLU A 326 3.53 32.15 17.01
C GLU A 326 2.92 31.75 18.36
N LEU A 327 2.66 30.46 18.57
CA LEU A 327 2.35 29.90 19.88
C LEU A 327 3.66 29.80 20.68
N ILE A 328 3.77 30.62 21.72
CA ILE A 328 4.91 30.62 22.63
C ILE A 328 4.61 29.70 23.83
N GLY A 329 5.67 29.15 24.44
CA GLY A 329 5.57 28.49 25.76
C GLY A 329 5.45 26.97 25.74
N VAL A 330 5.53 26.36 24.56
CA VAL A 330 5.41 24.91 24.37
C VAL A 330 6.69 24.38 23.71
N SER A 331 7.46 23.59 24.46
CA SER A 331 8.68 22.96 23.93
C SER A 331 8.32 21.81 22.98
N GLY A 332 9.02 21.69 21.85
CA GLY A 332 8.84 20.59 20.90
C GLY A 332 7.58 20.69 20.01
N LEU A 333 6.84 21.80 20.10
CA LEU A 333 5.73 22.17 19.24
C LEU A 333 5.99 23.57 18.69
N GLU A 334 6.12 23.70 17.38
CA GLU A 334 6.02 24.99 16.70
C GLU A 334 4.60 25.10 16.14
N LEU A 335 3.88 26.17 16.47
CA LEU A 335 2.56 26.41 15.91
C LEU A 335 2.42 27.89 15.56
N TYR A 336 2.11 28.16 14.30
CA TYR A 336 1.82 29.49 13.79
C TYR A 336 0.36 29.56 13.39
N ALA A 337 -0.31 30.67 13.69
CA ALA A 337 -1.70 30.91 13.34
C ALA A 337 -1.86 32.20 12.54
N SER A 338 -2.73 32.16 11.53
CA SER A 338 -3.14 33.33 10.74
C SER A 338 -4.66 33.37 10.62
N GLY A 339 -5.21 34.55 10.36
CA GLY A 339 -6.65 34.78 10.27
C GLY A 339 -7.11 35.85 11.26
N THR A 340 -8.08 35.54 12.12
CA THR A 340 -8.60 36.50 13.09
C THR A 340 -8.61 35.94 14.50
N LEU A 341 -8.00 36.65 15.43
CA LEU A 341 -8.18 36.48 16.86
C LEU A 341 -9.37 37.33 17.30
N LYS A 342 -10.28 36.73 18.06
CA LYS A 342 -11.45 37.40 18.61
C LYS A 342 -11.53 37.14 20.11
N VAL A 343 -11.70 38.19 20.89
CA VAL A 343 -11.91 38.15 22.35
C VAL A 343 -13.24 38.80 22.68
N ASN A 344 -14.02 38.15 23.53
CA ASN A 344 -15.27 38.70 24.05
C ASN A 344 -15.32 38.48 25.56
N ALA A 345 -15.16 39.56 26.32
CA ALA A 345 -15.16 39.52 27.77
C ALA A 345 -16.37 40.27 28.32
N ALA A 346 -16.92 39.77 29.42
CA ALA A 346 -17.95 40.44 30.19
C ALA A 346 -17.60 40.37 31.68
N THR A 347 -17.84 41.43 32.43
CA THR A 347 -17.53 41.53 33.86
C THR A 347 -18.71 42.16 34.59
N ASP A 348 -19.22 41.48 35.62
CA ASP A 348 -20.28 42.00 36.51
C ASP A 348 -19.71 43.12 37.38
N GLY A 349 -20.35 44.29 37.33
CA GLY A 349 -19.87 45.49 38.00
C GLY A 349 -20.31 45.64 39.44
N ILE A 350 -21.37 44.93 39.89
CA ILE A 350 -22.07 45.26 41.14
C ILE A 350 -22.55 44.03 41.93
N THR A 351 -23.05 42.97 41.27
CA THR A 351 -24.03 42.07 41.93
C THR A 351 -23.46 40.79 42.54
N THR A 352 -22.19 40.45 42.28
CA THR A 352 -21.55 39.18 42.69
C THR A 352 -22.29 37.93 42.20
N LEU A 353 -23.16 38.06 41.19
CA LEU A 353 -23.97 36.97 40.62
C LEU A 353 -23.36 36.50 39.29
N ASP A 354 -23.94 35.46 38.69
CA ASP A 354 -23.52 34.83 37.42
C ASP A 354 -23.10 35.88 36.37
N LEU A 355 -21.98 35.61 35.69
CA LEU A 355 -21.44 36.46 34.62
C LEU A 355 -22.55 36.82 33.62
N PRO A 356 -22.69 38.11 33.23
CA PRO A 356 -23.68 38.50 32.25
C PRO A 356 -23.40 37.81 30.90
N THR A 357 -24.45 37.54 30.13
CA THR A 357 -24.30 37.03 28.76
C THR A 357 -23.48 38.03 27.95
N ARG A 358 -22.37 37.59 27.34
CA ARG A 358 -21.46 38.47 26.59
C ARG A 358 -22.19 39.16 25.45
N MET A 359 -21.70 40.33 25.06
CA MET A 359 -22.32 41.13 24.01
C MET A 359 -22.06 40.51 22.63
N ASN A 360 -23.09 40.48 21.79
CA ASN A 360 -22.94 40.22 20.36
C ASN A 360 -22.54 41.51 19.64
N TRP A 361 -21.23 41.75 19.57
CA TRP A 361 -20.67 42.94 18.93
C TRP A 361 -20.97 43.05 17.44
N THR A 362 -21.22 41.93 16.76
CA THR A 362 -21.66 41.94 15.35
C THR A 362 -22.94 42.73 15.16
N LEU A 363 -23.86 42.63 16.14
CA LEU A 363 -25.11 43.39 16.14
C LEU A 363 -24.93 44.76 16.79
N ALA A 364 -24.15 44.87 17.86
CA ALA A 364 -23.97 46.12 18.59
C ALA A 364 -23.21 47.20 17.80
N THR A 365 -22.25 46.78 16.97
CA THR A 365 -21.42 47.69 16.15
C THR A 365 -21.96 47.86 14.73
N ALA A 366 -23.05 47.19 14.36
CA ALA A 366 -23.66 47.37 13.04
C ALA A 366 -24.27 48.79 12.89
N ASP A 367 -24.21 49.36 11.69
CA ASP A 367 -24.71 50.71 11.35
C ASP A 367 -26.13 51.02 11.86
N ALA A 368 -26.99 50.00 11.97
CA ALA A 368 -28.36 50.17 12.47
C ALA A 368 -28.42 50.50 13.98
N ASN A 369 -27.45 50.04 14.76
CA ASN A 369 -27.35 50.24 16.20
C ASN A 369 -26.25 51.25 16.60
N ASP A 370 -25.34 51.59 15.69
CA ASP A 370 -24.40 52.71 15.81
C ASP A 370 -24.48 53.68 14.59
N PRO A 371 -25.56 54.48 14.50
CA PRO A 371 -25.71 55.45 13.40
C PRO A 371 -24.70 56.61 13.47
N SER A 372 -23.97 56.73 14.59
CA SER A 372 -22.92 57.72 14.81
C SER A 372 -21.54 57.27 14.37
N PHE A 373 -21.37 55.98 14.02
CA PHE A 373 -20.10 55.36 13.63
C PHE A 373 -18.98 55.59 14.65
N LEU A 374 -19.33 55.55 15.94
CA LEU A 374 -18.38 55.72 17.05
C LEU A 374 -17.67 54.41 17.42
N LEU A 375 -18.31 53.28 17.14
CA LEU A 375 -17.80 51.94 17.40
C LEU A 375 -17.10 51.40 16.15
N THR A 376 -15.92 50.79 16.33
CA THR A 376 -15.30 50.03 15.24
C THR A 376 -16.09 48.75 15.02
N ASN A 377 -16.29 48.37 13.75
CA ASN A 377 -17.07 47.19 13.40
C ASN A 377 -16.36 45.91 13.86
N LEU A 378 -17.04 45.12 14.70
CA LEU A 378 -16.52 43.85 15.21
C LEU A 378 -17.44 42.70 14.80
N ASP A 379 -16.89 41.67 14.16
CA ASP A 379 -17.59 40.42 13.85
C ASP A 379 -17.41 39.42 15.01
N ILE A 380 -18.06 39.67 16.14
CA ILE A 380 -17.97 38.83 17.35
C ILE A 380 -19.38 38.53 17.86
N ILE A 381 -19.68 37.26 18.13
CA ILE A 381 -20.97 36.81 18.68
C ILE A 381 -20.90 36.60 20.19
N ALA A 382 -22.06 36.57 20.85
CA ALA A 382 -22.17 36.43 22.31
C ALA A 382 -21.61 35.10 22.87
N ALA A 383 -21.64 34.02 22.10
CA ALA A 383 -21.13 32.72 22.55
C ALA A 383 -19.60 32.66 22.63
N LEU A 384 -18.91 33.57 21.95
CA LEU A 384 -17.46 33.58 21.85
C LEU A 384 -16.82 34.04 23.15
N GLU A 385 -15.65 33.52 23.49
CA GLU A 385 -14.82 34.01 24.61
C GLU A 385 -13.43 34.37 24.11
N LEU A 386 -12.73 33.39 23.57
CA LEU A 386 -11.43 33.52 22.91
C LEU A 386 -11.40 32.53 21.76
N GLN A 387 -11.14 33.01 20.55
CA GLN A 387 -11.10 32.15 19.37
C GLN A 387 -10.10 32.69 18.36
N VAL A 388 -9.34 31.78 17.75
CA VAL A 388 -8.57 32.09 16.55
C VAL A 388 -9.13 31.30 15.39
N THR A 389 -9.61 31.98 14.35
CA THR A 389 -10.11 31.34 13.12
C THR A 389 -9.22 31.67 11.94
N GLY A 390 -8.88 30.67 11.12
CA GLY A 390 -8.17 30.87 9.87
C GLY A 390 -7.34 29.66 9.46
N SER A 391 -6.03 29.81 9.48
CA SER A 391 -5.08 28.74 9.14
C SER A 391 -4.04 28.58 10.24
N ALA A 392 -3.50 27.37 10.36
CA ALA A 392 -2.41 27.05 11.26
C ALA A 392 -1.29 26.35 10.50
N ALA A 393 -0.06 26.49 10.96
CA ALA A 393 1.07 25.70 10.53
C ALA A 393 1.73 25.10 11.76
N VAL A 394 1.94 23.79 11.76
CA VAL A 394 2.36 23.04 12.94
C VAL A 394 3.56 22.16 12.60
N ASP A 395 4.53 22.13 13.50
CA ASP A 395 5.66 21.21 13.52
C ASP A 395 5.73 20.57 14.91
N ILE A 396 5.70 19.24 14.97
CA ILE A 396 5.73 18.45 16.21
C ILE A 396 6.93 17.53 16.18
N GLY A 397 7.66 17.49 17.30
CA GLY A 397 8.72 16.51 17.50
C GLY A 397 9.97 16.76 16.65
N ASN A 398 10.27 18.03 16.34
CA ASN A 398 11.39 18.44 15.48
C ASN A 398 11.32 17.86 14.06
N GLY A 399 10.17 18.03 13.39
CA GLY A 399 9.95 17.58 12.02
C GLY A 399 9.34 16.19 11.88
N ALA A 400 8.89 15.58 12.99
CA ALA A 400 8.26 14.26 12.99
C ALA A 400 6.88 14.28 12.32
N LEU A 401 6.12 15.34 12.58
CA LEU A 401 4.89 15.66 11.89
C LEU A 401 4.88 17.16 11.60
N VAL A 402 4.75 17.52 10.33
CA VAL A 402 4.68 18.89 9.88
C VAL A 402 3.44 19.07 9.03
N ALA A 403 2.59 20.04 9.36
CA ALA A 403 1.36 20.29 8.62
C ALA A 403 1.06 21.78 8.44
N THR A 404 0.46 22.11 7.30
CA THR A 404 -0.26 23.36 7.09
C THR A 404 -1.73 23.03 7.05
N VAL A 405 -2.53 23.74 7.84
CA VAL A 405 -3.94 23.43 8.11
C VAL A 405 -4.77 24.67 7.83
N SER A 406 -5.85 24.51 7.08
CA SER A 406 -6.79 25.56 6.71
C SER A 406 -8.17 25.29 7.30
N GLY A 407 -8.97 26.34 7.48
CA GLY A 407 -10.30 26.23 8.08
C GLY A 407 -10.23 25.87 9.56
N VAL A 408 -9.19 26.34 10.24
CA VAL A 408 -8.92 26.05 11.64
C VAL A 408 -9.77 26.97 12.53
N GLU A 409 -10.38 26.39 13.56
CA GLU A 409 -10.92 27.09 14.72
C GLU A 409 -10.16 26.60 15.96
N LEU A 410 -9.25 27.44 16.46
CA LEU A 410 -8.43 27.13 17.65
C LEU A 410 -9.18 27.60 18.89
N ASN A 411 -9.46 26.64 19.77
CA ASN A 411 -9.91 26.92 21.13
C ASN A 411 -8.71 26.85 22.07
N LEU A 412 -8.50 27.93 22.84
CA LEU A 412 -7.51 27.98 23.91
C LEU A 412 -8.26 28.16 25.23
N ALA A 413 -8.05 27.23 26.16
CA ALA A 413 -8.75 27.23 27.44
C ALA A 413 -7.85 26.68 28.55
N THR A 414 -8.28 26.86 29.80
CA THR A 414 -7.67 26.21 30.96
C THR A 414 -8.67 25.26 31.58
N MET A 415 -8.32 23.97 31.70
CA MET A 415 -9.20 22.93 32.27
C MET A 415 -8.40 21.80 32.92
N THR A 416 -9.07 20.94 33.69
CA THR A 416 -8.45 19.67 34.11
C THR A 416 -8.57 18.64 32.99
N VAL A 417 -7.45 18.05 32.57
CA VAL A 417 -7.41 16.97 31.57
C VAL A 417 -7.00 15.67 32.26
N THR A 418 -7.74 14.58 32.08
CA THR A 418 -7.40 13.30 32.73
C THR A 418 -7.76 12.12 31.85
N ASP A 419 -6.91 11.09 31.83
CA ASP A 419 -7.20 9.79 31.23
C ASP A 419 -7.40 8.68 32.29
N GLY A 420 -7.44 9.06 33.58
CA GLY A 420 -7.52 8.15 34.72
C GLY A 420 -6.17 7.65 35.24
N VAL A 421 -5.09 7.76 34.48
CA VAL A 421 -3.70 7.47 34.89
C VAL A 421 -2.94 8.78 35.07
N THR A 422 -2.90 9.60 34.03
CA THR A 422 -2.33 10.95 34.02
C THR A 422 -3.45 11.95 34.23
N THR A 423 -3.23 12.93 35.12
CA THR A 423 -4.17 14.02 35.38
C THR A 423 -3.41 15.32 35.39
N LEU A 424 -3.83 16.26 34.55
CA LEU A 424 -3.30 17.61 34.46
C LEU A 424 -4.28 18.58 35.09
N THR A 425 -3.92 19.18 36.22
CA THR A 425 -4.82 20.10 36.95
C THR A 425 -4.61 21.53 36.48
N GLY A 426 -5.68 22.17 35.99
CA GLY A 426 -5.60 23.54 35.46
C GLY A 426 -4.67 23.63 34.24
N ALA A 427 -4.68 22.61 33.40
CA ALA A 427 -3.88 22.54 32.20
C ALA A 427 -4.36 23.57 31.17
N ASP A 428 -3.41 24.17 30.49
CA ASP A 428 -3.70 24.96 29.31
C ASP A 428 -3.86 24.00 28.12
N VAL A 429 -5.00 24.10 27.44
CA VAL A 429 -5.39 23.21 26.35
C VAL A 429 -5.58 23.97 25.05
N LEU A 430 -5.12 23.36 23.96
CA LEU A 430 -5.34 23.82 22.60
C LEU A 430 -5.95 22.67 21.80
N SER A 431 -7.07 22.92 21.13
CA SER A 431 -7.64 21.91 20.22
C SER A 431 -8.21 22.53 18.95
N PHE A 432 -8.06 21.81 17.84
CA PHE A 432 -8.68 22.17 16.56
C PHE A 432 -8.80 20.98 15.61
N THR A 433 -9.64 21.17 14.59
CA THR A 433 -9.71 20.33 13.38
C THR A 433 -9.62 21.23 12.15
N GLY A 434 -9.05 20.74 11.06
CA GLY A 434 -9.03 21.47 9.79
C GLY A 434 -8.58 20.61 8.62
N THR A 435 -8.54 21.22 7.43
CA THR A 435 -8.05 20.57 6.21
C THR A 435 -6.55 20.81 6.08
N ALA A 436 -5.75 19.74 6.11
CA ALA A 436 -4.31 19.77 6.16
C ALA A 436 -3.63 19.28 4.87
N ALA A 437 -2.48 19.89 4.58
CA ALA A 437 -1.40 19.25 3.86
C ALA A 437 -0.25 19.00 4.83
N LEU A 438 0.28 17.78 4.87
CA LEU A 438 1.24 17.36 5.88
C LEU A 438 2.29 16.40 5.35
N PHE A 439 3.35 16.28 6.14
CA PHE A 439 4.38 15.27 6.07
C PHE A 439 4.54 14.64 7.46
N ALA A 440 4.58 13.31 7.53
CA ALA A 440 4.83 12.56 8.75
C ALA A 440 5.99 11.59 8.54
N GLY A 441 7.12 11.82 9.21
CA GLY A 441 8.35 11.07 9.00
C GLY A 441 9.56 11.77 9.59
N THR A 442 10.73 11.63 8.99
CA THR A 442 11.98 12.23 9.49
C THR A 442 12.39 13.46 8.69
N GLY A 443 12.82 14.51 9.40
CA GLY A 443 13.42 15.70 8.79
C GLY A 443 12.46 16.66 8.09
N GLY A 444 11.15 16.58 8.35
CA GLY A 444 10.18 17.56 7.87
C GLY A 444 10.46 18.95 8.46
N SER A 445 10.00 20.01 7.79
CA SER A 445 10.03 21.37 8.36
C SER A 445 9.02 22.29 7.70
N LEU A 446 8.65 23.38 8.38
CA LEU A 446 7.94 24.50 7.76
C LEU A 446 8.93 25.37 6.95
N ASN A 447 8.46 25.98 5.86
CA ASN A 447 9.23 27.06 5.24
C ASN A 447 9.26 28.30 6.15
N GLY A 448 10.18 29.25 5.89
CA GLY A 448 10.30 30.47 6.71
C GLY A 448 9.11 31.45 6.60
N ALA A 449 8.04 31.08 5.90
CA ALA A 449 6.78 31.82 5.83
C ALA A 449 5.60 30.98 6.33
N HIS A 450 5.85 29.81 6.94
CA HIS A 450 4.87 28.91 7.56
C HIS A 450 3.65 28.58 6.69
N THR A 451 3.86 28.44 5.38
CA THR A 451 2.81 28.24 4.35
C THR A 451 3.02 26.98 3.50
N VAL A 452 4.20 26.37 3.58
CA VAL A 452 4.55 25.16 2.83
C VAL A 452 5.19 24.16 3.78
N VAL A 453 4.79 22.90 3.64
CA VAL A 453 5.46 21.76 4.24
C VAL A 453 6.65 21.39 3.37
N ASN A 454 7.84 21.58 3.90
CA ASN A 454 9.04 21.00 3.32
C ASN A 454 9.13 19.57 3.80
N ASN A 455 8.82 18.67 2.88
CA ASN A 455 8.99 17.26 3.01
C ASN A 455 10.40 16.89 3.49
N GLY A 456 10.45 15.97 4.45
CA GLY A 456 11.70 15.53 5.03
C GLY A 456 12.45 14.51 4.18
N THR A 457 13.34 13.75 4.82
CA THR A 457 14.13 12.73 4.15
C THR A 457 13.31 11.51 3.79
N ILE A 458 12.46 11.02 4.70
CA ILE A 458 11.60 9.84 4.50
C ILE A 458 10.33 10.02 5.32
N GLY A 459 9.17 9.78 4.72
CA GLY A 459 7.90 9.88 5.44
C GLY A 459 6.70 9.86 4.52
N PHE A 460 5.51 9.90 5.10
CA PHE A 460 4.26 9.98 4.36
C PHE A 460 3.85 11.43 4.15
N ALA A 461 3.71 11.84 2.89
CA ALA A 461 3.18 13.13 2.50
C ALA A 461 1.75 12.98 1.96
N VAL A 462 0.86 13.88 2.37
CA VAL A 462 -0.53 13.88 1.89
C VAL A 462 -1.11 15.29 1.95
N SER A 463 -2.08 15.59 1.07
CA SER A 463 -2.76 16.89 1.04
C SER A 463 -4.28 16.75 0.97
N GLY A 464 -4.99 17.75 1.48
CA GLY A 464 -6.46 17.76 1.48
C GLY A 464 -7.10 16.81 2.48
N VAL A 465 -6.37 16.39 3.51
CA VAL A 465 -6.83 15.46 4.55
C VAL A 465 -7.38 16.19 5.77
N THR A 466 -8.23 15.53 6.57
CA THR A 466 -8.66 16.12 7.85
C THR A 466 -7.64 15.80 8.94
N LEU A 467 -7.15 16.83 9.62
CA LEU A 467 -6.27 16.73 10.79
C LEU A 467 -7.02 17.23 12.01
N SER A 468 -6.97 16.44 13.09
CA SER A 468 -7.44 16.79 14.43
C SER A 468 -6.25 16.82 15.39
N LEU A 469 -6.09 17.91 16.13
CA LEU A 469 -5.03 18.09 17.11
C LEU A 469 -5.61 18.44 18.48
N VAL A 470 -5.04 17.84 19.52
CA VAL A 470 -5.23 18.21 20.92
C VAL A 470 -3.87 18.36 21.56
N MET A 471 -3.67 19.45 22.29
CA MET A 471 -2.52 19.67 23.14
C MET A 471 -2.99 20.06 24.54
N ALA A 472 -2.31 19.53 25.56
CA ALA A 472 -2.53 19.89 26.95
C ALA A 472 -1.19 20.05 27.66
N LYS A 473 -1.00 21.18 28.35
CA LYS A 473 0.20 21.47 29.13
C LYS A 473 -0.15 21.67 30.59
N GLY A 474 0.46 20.85 31.47
CA GLY A 474 0.24 20.93 32.91
C GLY A 474 0.69 22.28 33.48
N ALA A 475 -0.13 22.86 34.36
CA ALA A 475 0.21 24.13 35.02
C ALA A 475 1.51 24.00 35.83
N LEU A 476 2.22 25.11 36.03
CA LEU A 476 3.46 25.12 36.83
C LEU A 476 3.27 24.62 38.28
N GLY A 477 2.04 24.63 38.80
CA GLY A 477 1.67 24.12 40.12
C GLY A 477 1.23 22.65 40.15
N ASP A 478 1.22 21.94 39.02
CA ASP A 478 0.60 20.62 38.87
C ASP A 478 1.51 19.45 39.29
N GLY A 479 2.26 19.65 40.38
CA GLY A 479 3.08 18.61 41.01
C GLY A 479 4.06 17.94 40.04
N ALA A 480 3.83 16.65 39.76
CA ALA A 480 4.71 15.83 38.93
C ALA A 480 4.59 16.14 37.42
N ASN A 481 3.45 16.69 36.98
CA ASN A 481 3.21 17.04 35.57
C ASN A 481 3.44 18.54 35.30
N ALA A 482 4.13 19.24 36.21
CA ALA A 482 4.29 20.67 36.13
C ALA A 482 5.06 21.05 34.85
N GLY A 483 4.40 21.76 33.93
CA GLY A 483 4.97 22.13 32.64
C GLY A 483 5.03 21.00 31.61
N ASP A 484 4.64 19.77 31.94
CA ASP A 484 4.64 18.66 30.99
C ASP A 484 3.62 18.90 29.89
N THR A 485 3.99 18.58 28.67
CA THR A 485 3.16 18.81 27.47
C THR A 485 2.82 17.48 26.83
N TYR A 486 1.55 17.32 26.46
CA TYR A 486 1.04 16.18 25.73
C TYR A 486 0.40 16.67 24.44
N VAL A 487 0.70 16.01 23.32
CA VAL A 487 0.11 16.32 22.01
C VAL A 487 -0.44 15.03 21.39
N GLY A 488 -1.72 15.04 21.03
CA GLY A 488 -2.38 14.02 20.25
C GLY A 488 -2.75 14.55 18.88
N VAL A 489 -2.39 13.82 17.83
CA VAL A 489 -2.82 14.14 16.46
C VAL A 489 -3.41 12.92 15.79
N SER A 490 -4.55 13.10 15.13
CA SER A 490 -5.17 12.09 14.27
C SER A 490 -5.42 12.68 12.90
N VAL A 491 -5.07 11.92 11.85
CA VAL A 491 -5.25 12.32 10.45
C VAL A 491 -5.87 11.17 9.69
N ALA A 492 -6.96 11.44 8.97
CA ALA A 492 -7.51 10.48 8.01
C ALA A 492 -6.72 10.53 6.70
N LEU A 493 -5.97 9.47 6.39
CA LEU A 493 -5.20 9.33 5.15
C LEU A 493 -6.07 8.68 4.06
N THR A 494 -6.07 9.23 2.86
CA THR A 494 -6.72 8.61 1.70
C THR A 494 -5.73 8.06 0.69
N ASP A 495 -4.58 8.73 0.52
CA ASP A 495 -3.57 8.41 -0.50
C ASP A 495 -2.24 9.07 -0.14
N ALA A 496 -1.66 8.69 1.00
CA ALA A 496 -0.42 9.27 1.50
C ALA A 496 0.78 8.57 0.86
N GLU A 497 1.60 9.28 0.10
CA GLU A 497 2.78 8.74 -0.57
C GLU A 497 3.98 8.72 0.39
N LEU A 498 4.69 7.59 0.46
CA LEU A 498 6.00 7.51 1.07
C LEU A 498 7.02 8.15 0.12
N ILE A 499 7.60 9.25 0.55
CA ILE A 499 8.66 9.93 -0.19
C ILE A 499 10.03 9.56 0.34
N GLY A 500 11.07 9.81 -0.47
CA GLY A 500 12.47 9.71 -0.03
C GLY A 500 13.15 8.37 -0.25
N VAL A 501 12.43 7.40 -0.82
CA VAL A 501 12.95 6.06 -1.11
C VAL A 501 12.93 5.83 -2.62
N SER A 502 14.10 5.65 -3.22
CA SER A 502 14.21 5.39 -4.67
C SER A 502 13.89 3.92 -4.98
N GLY A 503 13.16 3.67 -6.06
CA GLY A 503 12.79 2.32 -6.50
C GLY A 503 11.71 1.62 -5.68
N LEU A 504 11.08 2.36 -4.74
CA LEU A 504 9.93 1.94 -3.96
C LEU A 504 8.84 2.99 -4.10
N GLU A 505 7.69 2.59 -4.61
CA GLU A 505 6.46 3.38 -4.47
C GLU A 505 5.63 2.75 -3.35
N LEU A 506 5.24 3.55 -2.36
CA LEU A 506 4.38 3.07 -1.29
C LEU A 506 3.34 4.14 -0.96
N TYR A 507 2.08 3.77 -1.06
CA TYR A 507 0.95 4.62 -0.70
C TYR A 507 0.23 4.02 0.50
N ALA A 508 -0.16 4.86 1.46
CA ALA A 508 -0.89 4.45 2.65
C ALA A 508 -2.25 5.17 2.74
N SER A 509 -3.26 4.43 3.17
CA SER A 509 -4.60 4.95 3.48
C SER A 509 -5.07 4.43 4.84
N GLY A 510 -5.98 5.16 5.48
CA GLY A 510 -6.51 4.84 6.81
C GLY A 510 -6.31 5.98 7.80
N THR A 511 -5.65 5.74 8.93
CA THR A 511 -5.42 6.77 9.95
C THR A 511 -3.96 6.85 10.37
N LEU A 512 -3.40 8.06 10.35
CA LEU A 512 -2.14 8.40 11.00
C LEU A 512 -2.46 8.95 12.39
N LYS A 513 -1.78 8.41 13.39
CA LYS A 513 -1.94 8.83 14.79
C LYS A 513 -0.56 9.15 15.37
N VAL A 514 -0.45 10.29 16.04
CA VAL A 514 0.75 10.74 16.75
C VAL A 514 0.39 11.01 18.20
N ASN A 515 1.21 10.53 19.13
CA ASN A 515 1.08 10.80 20.55
C ASN A 515 2.46 11.17 21.12
N ALA A 516 2.65 12.46 21.37
CA ALA A 516 3.88 12.99 21.91
C ALA A 516 3.69 13.41 23.37
N ALA A 517 4.74 13.21 24.16
CA ALA A 517 4.83 13.74 25.52
C ALA A 517 6.21 14.34 25.73
N THR A 518 6.29 15.49 26.39
CA THR A 518 7.55 16.21 26.63
C THR A 518 7.58 16.68 28.09
N ASP A 519 8.63 16.28 28.81
CA ASP A 519 8.89 16.74 30.19
C ASP A 519 9.25 18.23 30.19
N GLY A 520 8.53 19.00 30.99
CA GLY A 520 8.68 20.45 31.05
C GLY A 520 9.77 20.95 31.99
N ILE A 521 10.17 20.16 32.99
CA ILE A 521 10.96 20.69 34.13
C ILE A 521 12.07 19.74 34.61
N THR A 522 11.85 18.42 34.67
CA THR A 522 12.62 17.57 35.61
C THR A 522 13.85 16.88 35.01
N THR A 523 13.97 16.81 33.68
CA THR A 523 15.03 16.15 32.89
C THR A 523 15.29 14.68 33.23
N LEU A 524 14.49 14.05 34.10
CA LEU A 524 14.88 12.80 34.75
C LEU A 524 14.18 11.56 34.17
N ASP A 525 12.96 11.67 33.63
CA ASP A 525 12.26 10.63 32.86
C ASP A 525 11.14 11.26 31.99
N LEU A 526 10.94 10.76 30.76
CA LEU A 526 9.81 11.16 29.91
C LEU A 526 8.48 10.70 30.54
N PRO A 527 7.45 11.55 30.66
CA PRO A 527 6.18 11.15 31.23
C PRO A 527 5.47 10.11 30.36
N THR A 528 4.64 9.27 30.99
CA THR A 528 3.75 8.35 30.25
C THR A 528 2.78 9.16 29.40
N ARG A 529 2.72 8.88 28.09
CA ARG A 529 1.84 9.60 27.14
C ARG A 529 0.37 9.53 27.55
N MET A 530 -0.39 10.56 27.17
CA MET A 530 -1.82 10.65 27.44
C MET A 530 -2.60 9.60 26.63
N ASN A 531 -3.57 8.93 27.25
CA ASN A 531 -4.59 8.20 26.53
C ASN A 531 -5.71 9.16 26.11
N TRP A 532 -5.55 9.76 24.94
CA TRP A 532 -6.51 10.73 24.40
C TRP A 532 -7.90 10.14 24.15
N THR A 533 -8.02 8.84 23.92
CA THR A 533 -9.32 8.16 23.82
C THR A 533 -10.16 8.35 25.07
N LEU A 534 -9.52 8.33 26.24
CA LEU A 534 -10.19 8.58 27.51
C LEU A 534 -10.26 10.07 27.84
N ALA A 535 -9.20 10.84 27.56
CA ALA A 535 -9.14 12.26 27.90
C ALA A 535 -10.12 13.13 27.10
N THR A 536 -10.38 12.77 25.84
CA THR A 536 -11.29 13.49 24.95
C THR A 536 -12.72 12.92 24.94
N ALA A 537 -12.98 11.85 25.70
CA ALA A 537 -14.33 11.30 25.81
C ALA A 537 -15.26 12.25 26.60
N ASP A 538 -16.54 12.28 26.24
CA ASP A 538 -17.59 13.12 26.86
C ASP A 538 -17.61 13.09 28.39
N ALA A 539 -17.20 11.97 29.00
CA ALA A 539 -17.16 11.83 30.47
C ALA A 539 -16.06 12.69 31.13
N ASN A 540 -14.96 12.95 30.42
CA ASN A 540 -13.80 13.72 30.90
C ASN A 540 -13.70 15.11 30.21
N ASP A 541 -14.40 15.33 29.10
CA ASP A 541 -14.61 16.64 28.47
C ASP A 541 -16.11 16.93 28.24
N PRO A 542 -16.88 17.23 29.29
CA PRO A 542 -18.31 17.55 29.16
C PRO A 542 -18.57 18.90 28.47
N SER A 543 -17.52 19.71 28.31
CA SER A 543 -17.56 21.00 27.61
C SER A 543 -17.35 20.87 26.10
N PHE A 544 -16.94 19.69 25.61
CA PHE A 544 -16.62 19.43 24.21
C PHE A 544 -15.58 20.42 23.64
N LEU A 545 -14.60 20.79 24.46
CA LEU A 545 -13.52 21.71 24.08
C LEU A 545 -12.41 21.00 23.29
N LEU A 546 -12.25 19.68 23.48
CA LEU A 546 -11.25 18.85 22.84
C LEU A 546 -11.89 18.08 21.68
N THR A 547 -11.25 18.07 20.51
CA THR A 547 -11.65 17.15 19.45
C THR A 547 -11.45 15.70 19.90
N ASN A 548 -12.43 14.84 19.63
CA ASN A 548 -12.34 13.42 19.94
C ASN A 548 -11.16 12.77 19.20
N LEU A 549 -10.28 12.11 19.94
CA LEU A 549 -9.12 11.38 19.41
C LEU A 549 -9.16 9.93 19.88
N ASP A 550 -9.03 8.99 18.95
CA ASP A 550 -8.89 7.56 19.25
C ASP A 550 -7.40 7.19 19.32
N ILE A 551 -6.72 7.61 20.39
CA ILE A 551 -5.28 7.40 20.60
C ILE A 551 -5.05 6.89 22.02
N ILE A 552 -4.32 5.77 22.15
CA ILE A 552 -3.97 5.17 23.44
C ILE A 552 -2.57 5.62 23.90
N ALA A 553 -2.29 5.48 25.20
CA ALA A 553 -1.01 5.89 25.79
C ALA A 553 0.23 5.16 25.25
N ALA A 554 0.08 3.89 24.82
CA ALA A 554 1.21 3.12 24.28
C ALA A 554 1.64 3.57 22.87
N LEU A 555 0.79 4.32 22.17
CA LEU A 555 1.05 4.78 20.81
C LEU A 555 2.09 5.89 20.82
N GLU A 556 2.93 5.96 19.80
CA GLU A 556 3.83 7.10 19.56
C GLU A 556 3.60 7.67 18.17
N LEU A 557 3.77 6.83 17.15
CA LEU A 557 3.45 7.11 15.76
C LEU A 557 2.94 5.80 15.15
N GLN A 558 1.79 5.84 14.50
CA GLN A 558 1.23 4.66 13.85
C GLN A 558 0.41 5.08 12.65
N VAL A 559 0.54 4.32 11.57
CA VAL A 559 -0.40 4.38 10.45
C VAL A 559 -1.13 3.04 10.38
N THR A 560 -2.45 3.07 10.47
CA THR A 560 -3.30 1.88 10.34
C THR A 560 -4.20 1.99 9.13
N GLY A 561 -4.39 0.89 8.40
CA GLY A 561 -5.34 0.81 7.30
C GLY A 561 -4.89 -0.10 6.17
N SER A 562 -4.61 0.48 5.00
CA SER A 562 -4.15 -0.25 3.82
C SER A 562 -2.91 0.40 3.23
N ALA A 563 -2.07 -0.39 2.58
CA ALA A 563 -0.90 0.05 1.85
C ALA A 563 -0.94 -0.47 0.42
N ALA A 564 -0.40 0.28 -0.52
CA ALA A 564 -0.16 -0.16 -1.89
C ALA A 564 1.32 0.04 -2.19
N VAL A 565 2.00 -1.02 -2.62
CA VAL A 565 3.44 -1.06 -2.76
C VAL A 565 3.84 -1.54 -4.15
N ASP A 566 4.82 -0.86 -4.74
CA ASP A 566 5.52 -1.27 -5.95
C ASP A 566 7.04 -1.24 -5.66
N ILE A 567 7.69 -2.39 -5.81
CA ILE A 567 9.13 -2.57 -5.58
C ILE A 567 9.80 -2.95 -6.90
N GLY A 568 10.92 -2.30 -7.20
CA GLY A 568 11.80 -2.69 -8.30
C GLY A 568 11.22 -2.40 -9.68
N ASN A 569 10.41 -1.34 -9.82
CA ASN A 569 9.74 -0.92 -11.05
C ASN A 569 8.80 -2.00 -11.62
N GLY A 570 7.87 -2.50 -10.79
CA GLY A 570 6.88 -3.48 -11.17
C GLY A 570 7.29 -4.93 -10.93
N ALA A 571 8.40 -5.17 -10.21
CA ALA A 571 8.90 -6.51 -9.91
C ALA A 571 8.02 -7.23 -8.88
N LEU A 572 7.59 -6.49 -7.87
CA LEU A 572 6.57 -6.89 -6.91
C LEU A 572 5.62 -5.73 -6.70
N VAL A 573 4.34 -5.95 -7.01
CA VAL A 573 3.28 -4.98 -6.82
C VAL A 573 2.19 -5.58 -5.97
N ALA A 574 1.81 -4.91 -4.88
CA ALA A 574 0.82 -5.43 -3.94
C ALA A 574 -0.10 -4.33 -3.40
N THR A 575 -1.36 -4.67 -3.21
CA THR A 575 -2.29 -3.94 -2.34
C THR A 575 -2.50 -4.75 -1.08
N VAL A 576 -2.26 -4.16 0.07
CA VAL A 576 -2.22 -4.81 1.38
C VAL A 576 -3.23 -4.14 2.29
N SER A 577 -4.07 -4.94 2.94
CA SER A 577 -5.11 -4.49 3.87
C SER A 577 -4.80 -4.97 5.29
N GLY A 578 -5.36 -4.27 6.28
CA GLY A 578 -5.11 -4.59 7.70
C GLY A 578 -3.67 -4.28 8.13
N VAL A 579 -3.08 -3.25 7.51
CA VAL A 579 -1.70 -2.84 7.73
C VAL A 579 -1.60 -1.99 8.99
N GLU A 580 -0.61 -2.28 9.81
CA GLU A 580 -0.08 -1.40 10.85
C GLU A 580 1.37 -1.08 10.47
N LEU A 581 1.62 0.15 10.00
CA LEU A 581 2.95 0.61 9.63
C LEU A 581 3.65 1.19 10.86
N ASN A 582 4.77 0.57 11.22
CA ASN A 582 5.70 1.13 12.19
C ASN A 582 6.78 1.90 11.43
N LEU A 583 6.91 3.20 11.73
CA LEU A 583 8.01 4.04 11.27
C LEU A 583 8.85 4.43 12.47
N ALA A 584 10.14 4.12 12.43
CA ALA A 584 11.04 4.40 13.53
C ALA A 584 12.45 4.70 13.01
N THR A 585 13.30 5.23 13.90
CA THR A 585 14.73 5.37 13.64
C THR A 585 15.49 4.45 14.60
N MET A 586 16.28 3.52 14.07
CA MET A 586 17.05 2.55 14.86
C MET A 586 18.33 2.11 14.15
N THR A 587 19.24 1.46 14.89
CA THR A 587 20.37 0.77 14.25
C THR A 587 19.89 -0.58 13.72
N VAL A 588 20.11 -0.86 12.43
CA VAL A 588 19.79 -2.15 11.80
C VAL A 588 21.09 -2.84 11.42
N THR A 589 21.29 -4.09 11.82
CA THR A 589 22.53 -4.82 11.51
C THR A 589 22.29 -6.30 11.30
N ASP A 590 22.99 -6.89 10.33
CA ASP A 590 23.04 -8.33 10.11
C ASP A 590 24.41 -8.94 10.47
N GLY A 591 25.28 -8.14 11.09
CA GLY A 591 26.67 -8.50 11.42
C GLY A 591 27.68 -8.26 10.29
N VAL A 592 27.24 -8.06 9.05
CA VAL A 592 28.09 -7.65 7.90
C VAL A 592 27.79 -6.20 7.52
N THR A 593 26.53 -5.90 7.25
CA THR A 593 25.99 -4.56 6.99
C THR A 593 25.41 -4.00 8.29
N THR A 594 25.75 -2.76 8.62
CA THR A 594 25.21 -2.03 9.78
C THR A 594 24.78 -0.66 9.34
N LEU A 595 23.52 -0.33 9.57
CA LEU A 595 22.94 0.97 9.33
C LEU A 595 22.74 1.70 10.65
N THR A 596 23.48 2.79 10.88
CA THR A 596 23.39 3.53 12.15
C THR A 596 22.33 4.62 12.05
N GLY A 597 21.34 4.59 12.95
CA GLY A 597 20.24 5.54 12.93
C GLY A 597 19.42 5.48 11.63
N ALA A 598 19.20 4.28 11.11
CA ALA A 598 18.41 4.06 9.92
C ALA A 598 16.94 4.34 10.19
N ASP A 599 16.29 4.94 9.21
CA ASP A 599 14.83 5.03 9.18
C ASP A 599 14.29 3.70 8.68
N VAL A 600 13.42 3.08 9.48
CA VAL A 600 12.84 1.76 9.23
C VAL A 600 11.35 1.84 9.06
N LEU A 601 10.85 1.07 8.10
CA LEU A 601 9.43 0.85 7.87
C LEU A 601 9.18 -0.66 7.88
N SER A 602 8.21 -1.11 8.68
CA SER A 602 7.87 -2.53 8.79
C SER A 602 6.37 -2.73 8.94
N PHE A 603 5.82 -3.72 8.23
CA PHE A 603 4.43 -4.13 8.40
C PHE A 603 4.13 -5.56 7.93
N THR A 604 2.98 -6.05 8.36
CA THR A 604 2.31 -7.23 7.80
C THR A 604 0.88 -6.90 7.43
N GLY A 605 0.29 -7.68 6.52
CA GLY A 605 -1.13 -7.57 6.21
C GLY A 605 -1.59 -8.59 5.17
N THR A 606 -2.87 -8.54 4.84
CA THR A 606 -3.47 -9.38 3.80
C THR A 606 -3.34 -8.70 2.45
N ALA A 607 -2.58 -9.30 1.55
CA ALA A 607 -2.24 -8.78 0.24
C ALA A 607 -2.98 -9.46 -0.90
N ALA A 608 -3.27 -8.67 -1.93
CA ALA A 608 -3.37 -9.11 -3.31
C ALA A 608 -2.16 -8.55 -4.05
N LEU A 609 -1.43 -9.41 -4.77
CA LEU A 609 -0.16 -9.03 -5.38
C LEU A 609 0.08 -9.71 -6.73
N PHE A 610 1.01 -9.12 -7.46
CA PHE A 610 1.66 -9.66 -8.64
C PHE A 610 3.18 -9.61 -8.42
N ALA A 611 3.87 -10.72 -8.66
CA ALA A 611 5.31 -10.82 -8.62
C ALA A 611 5.85 -11.32 -9.96
N GLY A 612 6.55 -10.47 -10.69
CA GLY A 612 7.05 -10.77 -12.02
C GLY A 612 7.52 -9.53 -12.77
N THR A 613 7.28 -9.44 -14.07
CA THR A 613 7.77 -8.34 -14.90
C THR A 613 6.64 -7.43 -15.36
N GLY A 614 6.81 -6.12 -15.17
CA GLY A 614 5.89 -5.09 -15.67
C GLY A 614 4.57 -4.96 -14.92
N GLY A 615 4.49 -5.42 -13.66
CA GLY A 615 3.35 -5.12 -12.80
C GLY A 615 3.22 -3.62 -12.56
N SER A 616 2.03 -3.14 -12.21
CA SER A 616 1.85 -1.74 -11.80
C SER A 616 0.62 -1.57 -10.91
N LEU A 617 0.62 -0.55 -10.07
CA LEU A 617 -0.59 -0.09 -9.40
C LEU A 617 -1.49 0.65 -10.40
N ASN A 618 -2.82 0.54 -10.24
CA ASN A 618 -3.73 1.46 -10.93
C ASN A 618 -3.53 2.90 -10.42
N GLY A 619 -4.01 3.91 -11.16
CA GLY A 619 -3.87 5.32 -10.76
C GLY A 619 -4.64 5.73 -9.48
N ALA A 620 -5.28 4.79 -8.80
CA ALA A 620 -5.93 4.99 -7.51
C ALA A 620 -5.32 4.09 -6.41
N HIS A 621 -4.20 3.42 -6.68
CA HIS A 621 -3.45 2.58 -5.76
C HIS A 621 -4.28 1.53 -4.99
N THR A 622 -5.29 0.96 -5.64
CA THR A 622 -6.28 0.04 -5.05
C THR A 622 -6.37 -1.30 -5.77
N VAL A 623 -5.77 -1.41 -6.95
CA VAL A 623 -5.75 -2.64 -7.75
C VAL A 623 -4.35 -2.84 -8.29
N VAL A 624 -3.92 -4.09 -8.30
CA VAL A 624 -2.72 -4.54 -8.98
C VAL A 624 -3.08 -4.87 -10.43
N ASN A 625 -2.46 -4.16 -11.37
CA ASN A 625 -2.48 -4.55 -12.77
C ASN A 625 -1.35 -5.57 -12.97
N ASN A 626 -1.72 -6.78 -13.37
CA ASN A 626 -0.77 -7.81 -13.69
C ASN A 626 0.12 -7.35 -14.85
N GLY A 627 1.40 -7.67 -14.74
CA GLY A 627 2.38 -7.35 -15.76
C GLY A 627 2.34 -8.29 -16.95
N THR A 628 3.48 -8.37 -17.65
CA THR A 628 3.63 -9.20 -18.85
C THR A 628 3.71 -10.67 -18.48
N ILE A 629 4.53 -11.04 -17.48
CA ILE A 629 4.60 -12.39 -16.91
C ILE A 629 4.84 -12.31 -15.42
N GLY A 630 4.13 -13.10 -14.62
CA GLY A 630 4.39 -13.21 -13.19
C GLY A 630 3.33 -13.98 -12.43
N PHE A 631 3.59 -14.21 -11.16
CA PHE A 631 2.67 -14.88 -10.26
C PHE A 631 1.70 -13.88 -9.63
N ALA A 632 0.41 -14.07 -9.86
CA ALA A 632 -0.65 -13.30 -9.22
C ALA A 632 -1.33 -14.14 -8.13
N VAL A 633 -1.57 -13.53 -6.97
CA VAL A 633 -2.26 -14.19 -5.86
C VAL A 633 -3.01 -13.17 -5.02
N SER A 634 -4.12 -13.59 -4.40
CA SER A 634 -4.91 -12.73 -3.52
C SER A 634 -5.24 -13.41 -2.19
N GLY A 635 -5.43 -12.61 -1.16
CA GLY A 635 -5.77 -13.10 0.19
C GLY A 635 -4.60 -13.76 0.93
N VAL A 636 -3.36 -13.43 0.55
CA VAL A 636 -2.13 -13.98 1.15
C VAL A 636 -1.56 -13.04 2.20
N THR A 637 -0.77 -13.55 3.14
CA THR A 637 -0.03 -12.69 4.07
C THR A 637 1.25 -12.19 3.42
N LEU A 638 1.43 -10.87 3.42
CA LEU A 638 2.67 -10.19 3.02
C LEU A 638 3.31 -9.57 4.26
N SER A 639 4.62 -9.76 4.38
CA SER A 639 5.48 -9.12 5.36
C SER A 639 6.53 -8.29 4.64
N LEU A 640 6.66 -7.01 4.98
CA LEU A 640 7.65 -6.10 4.41
C LEU A 640 8.47 -5.45 5.51
N VAL A 641 9.78 -5.39 5.30
CA VAL A 641 10.71 -4.60 6.09
C VAL A 641 11.56 -3.77 5.14
N MET A 642 11.75 -2.50 5.47
CA MET A 642 12.63 -1.59 4.76
C MET A 642 13.48 -0.82 5.78
N ALA A 643 14.74 -0.61 5.45
CA ALA A 643 15.68 0.18 6.25
C ALA A 643 16.51 1.06 5.33
N LYS A 644 16.59 2.35 5.64
CA LYS A 644 17.38 3.33 4.90
C LYS A 644 18.41 3.98 5.80
N GLY A 645 19.69 3.87 5.40
CA GLY A 645 20.80 4.44 6.15
C GLY A 645 20.72 5.97 6.22
N ALA A 646 20.96 6.54 7.40
CA ALA A 646 20.99 7.99 7.57
C ALA A 646 22.04 8.66 6.69
N LEU A 647 21.85 9.93 6.32
CA LEU A 647 22.82 10.67 5.48
C LEU A 647 24.24 10.78 6.10
N GLY A 648 24.36 10.56 7.42
CA GLY A 648 25.63 10.55 8.14
C GLY A 648 26.28 9.17 8.28
N ASP A 649 25.66 8.10 7.77
CA ASP A 649 26.05 6.70 8.02
C ASP A 649 27.20 6.19 7.12
N GLY A 650 28.19 7.04 6.88
CA GLY A 650 29.41 6.69 6.18
C GLY A 650 29.17 6.09 4.79
N ALA A 651 29.54 4.82 4.62
CA ALA A 651 29.43 4.11 3.34
C ALA A 651 28.00 3.70 2.98
N ASN A 652 27.10 3.60 3.96
CA ASN A 652 25.70 3.22 3.74
C ASN A 652 24.77 4.46 3.72
N ALA A 653 25.34 5.66 3.59
CA ALA A 653 24.58 6.90 3.67
C ALA A 653 23.54 6.95 2.55
N GLY A 654 22.26 6.98 2.92
CA GLY A 654 21.15 6.97 1.98
C GLY A 654 20.84 5.60 1.34
N ASP A 655 21.64 4.56 1.57
CA ASP A 655 21.39 3.23 1.03
C ASP A 655 20.10 2.65 1.59
N THR A 656 19.32 1.99 0.73
CA THR A 656 18.02 1.43 1.09
C THR A 656 18.04 -0.07 0.89
N TYR A 657 17.55 -0.81 1.88
CA TYR A 657 17.37 -2.24 1.84
C TYR A 657 15.88 -2.55 2.03
N VAL A 658 15.34 -3.45 1.21
CA VAL A 658 13.95 -3.91 1.31
C VAL A 658 13.92 -5.44 1.32
N GLY A 659 13.25 -6.01 2.32
CA GLY A 659 12.94 -7.43 2.42
C GLY A 659 11.42 -7.64 2.35
N VAL A 660 10.96 -8.54 1.48
CA VAL A 660 9.56 -8.94 1.42
C VAL A 660 9.43 -10.45 1.45
N SER A 661 8.51 -10.95 2.27
CA SER A 661 8.14 -12.36 2.31
C SER A 661 6.64 -12.50 2.15
N VAL A 662 6.20 -13.42 1.28
CA VAL A 662 4.79 -13.71 1.03
C VAL A 662 4.57 -15.21 1.05
N ALA A 663 3.58 -15.66 1.83
CA ALA A 663 3.13 -17.04 1.79
C ALA A 663 2.18 -17.25 0.61
N LEU A 664 2.59 -18.02 -0.40
CA LEU A 664 1.79 -18.38 -1.56
C LEU A 664 0.99 -19.66 -1.29
N THR A 665 -0.30 -19.66 -1.58
CA THR A 665 -1.16 -20.86 -1.46
C THR A 665 -1.60 -21.41 -2.81
N ASP A 666 -1.78 -20.55 -3.80
CA ASP A 666 -2.23 -20.92 -5.15
C ASP A 666 -1.98 -19.77 -6.15
N ALA A 667 -0.72 -19.35 -6.28
CA ALA A 667 -0.36 -18.22 -7.14
C ALA A 667 -0.30 -18.65 -8.61
N GLU A 668 -1.14 -18.06 -9.46
CA GLU A 668 -1.21 -18.38 -10.88
C GLU A 668 -0.16 -17.59 -11.67
N LEU A 669 0.55 -18.25 -12.58
CA LEU A 669 1.39 -17.59 -13.58
C LEU A 669 0.50 -16.97 -14.66
N ILE A 670 0.53 -15.65 -14.75
CA ILE A 670 -0.19 -14.88 -15.77
C ILE A 670 0.74 -14.57 -16.95
N GLY A 671 0.17 -14.43 -18.14
CA GLY A 671 0.89 -13.88 -19.31
C GLY A 671 1.43 -14.91 -20.29
N VAL A 672 1.17 -16.20 -20.05
CA VAL A 672 1.66 -17.30 -20.87
C VAL A 672 0.49 -18.12 -21.41
N SER A 673 0.29 -18.10 -22.72
CA SER A 673 -0.79 -18.89 -23.36
C SER A 673 -0.36 -20.35 -23.51
N GLY A 674 -1.27 -21.29 -23.23
CA GLY A 674 -1.03 -22.73 -23.38
C GLY A 674 -0.20 -23.39 -22.27
N LEU A 675 0.17 -22.62 -21.24
CA LEU A 675 0.80 -23.08 -20.01
C LEU A 675 -0.04 -22.56 -18.83
N GLU A 676 -0.62 -23.47 -18.06
CA GLU A 676 -1.14 -23.15 -16.73
C GLU A 676 -0.09 -23.55 -15.71
N LEU A 677 0.32 -22.61 -14.86
CA LEU A 677 1.29 -22.86 -13.80
C LEU A 677 0.82 -22.22 -12.52
N TYR A 678 0.66 -23.01 -11.48
CA TYR A 678 0.33 -22.54 -10.14
C TYR A 678 1.50 -22.81 -9.20
N ALA A 679 1.82 -21.87 -8.32
CA ALA A 679 2.87 -21.98 -7.33
C ALA A 679 2.33 -21.82 -5.91
N SER A 680 2.83 -22.64 -4.99
CA SER A 680 2.57 -22.55 -3.56
C SER A 680 3.89 -22.62 -2.78
N GLY A 681 3.93 -22.02 -1.59
CA GLY A 681 5.14 -21.93 -0.77
C GLY A 681 5.42 -20.52 -0.30
N THR A 682 6.65 -20.02 -0.52
CA THR A 682 7.05 -18.66 -0.11
C THR A 682 7.72 -17.93 -1.25
N LEU A 683 7.21 -16.73 -1.57
CA LEU A 683 7.90 -15.73 -2.38
C LEU A 683 8.74 -14.85 -1.45
N LYS A 684 10.00 -14.66 -1.79
CA LYS A 684 10.93 -13.82 -1.04
C LYS A 684 11.61 -12.84 -2.00
N VAL A 685 11.63 -11.56 -1.63
CA VAL A 685 12.31 -10.48 -2.35
C VAL A 685 13.33 -9.84 -1.42
N ASN A 686 14.53 -9.60 -1.91
CA ASN A 686 15.58 -8.86 -1.21
C ASN A 686 16.22 -7.87 -2.17
N ALA A 687 15.98 -6.58 -1.93
CA ALA A 687 16.49 -5.50 -2.75
C ALA A 687 17.44 -4.62 -1.94
N ALA A 688 18.46 -4.09 -2.61
CA ALA A 688 19.35 -3.08 -2.08
C ALA A 688 19.58 -2.02 -3.16
N THR A 689 19.56 -0.75 -2.77
CA THR A 689 19.70 0.41 -3.67
C THR A 689 20.74 1.36 -3.07
N ASP A 690 21.77 1.71 -3.85
CA ASP A 690 22.76 2.74 -3.48
C ASP A 690 22.10 4.12 -3.57
N GLY A 691 22.12 4.86 -2.46
CA GLY A 691 21.44 6.14 -2.35
C GLY A 691 22.26 7.34 -2.85
N ILE A 692 23.59 7.21 -2.99
CA ILE A 692 24.47 8.39 -3.17
C ILE A 692 25.60 8.16 -4.18
N THR A 693 26.28 7.01 -4.17
CA THR A 693 27.68 6.95 -4.65
C THR A 693 27.87 6.51 -6.11
N THR A 694 26.83 6.06 -6.80
CA THR A 694 26.89 5.48 -8.15
C THR A 694 27.87 4.30 -8.29
N LEU A 695 28.30 3.70 -7.16
CA LEU A 695 29.23 2.58 -7.11
C LEU A 695 28.46 1.25 -7.04
N ASP A 696 29.18 0.12 -7.10
CA ASP A 696 28.62 -1.24 -7.02
C ASP A 696 27.53 -1.35 -5.94
N LEU A 697 26.40 -1.99 -6.31
CA LEU A 697 25.27 -2.22 -5.40
C LEU A 697 25.76 -2.79 -4.06
N PRO A 698 25.30 -2.24 -2.91
CA PRO A 698 25.69 -2.76 -1.63
C PRO A 698 25.25 -4.23 -1.48
N THR A 699 26.02 -5.02 -0.73
CA THR A 699 25.63 -6.39 -0.40
C THR A 699 24.26 -6.36 0.29
N ARG A 700 23.27 -7.07 -0.24
CA ARG A 700 21.91 -7.10 0.31
C ARG A 700 21.91 -7.52 1.77
N MET A 701 20.93 -7.03 2.52
CA MET A 701 20.81 -7.32 3.94
C MET A 701 20.37 -8.77 4.17
N ASN A 702 20.99 -9.45 5.13
CA ASN A 702 20.49 -10.70 5.67
C ASN A 702 19.41 -10.42 6.72
N TRP A 703 18.16 -10.34 6.27
CA TRP A 703 17.02 -10.05 7.12
C TRP A 703 16.75 -11.14 8.17
N THR A 704 17.15 -12.40 7.93
CA THR A 704 17.07 -13.45 8.97
C THR A 704 17.86 -13.07 10.21
N LEU A 705 18.98 -12.35 10.06
CA LEU A 705 19.76 -11.85 11.19
C LEU A 705 19.31 -10.47 11.65
N ALA A 706 18.96 -9.57 10.72
CA ALA A 706 18.57 -8.20 11.07
C ALA A 706 17.25 -8.10 11.83
N THR A 707 16.29 -8.99 11.53
CA THR A 707 14.96 -9.03 12.17
C THR A 707 14.90 -9.98 13.36
N ALA A 708 15.99 -10.67 13.71
CA ALA A 708 16.01 -11.55 14.86
C ALA A 708 15.96 -10.76 16.18
N ASP A 709 15.30 -11.31 17.20
CA ASP A 709 15.12 -10.69 18.54
C ASP A 709 16.42 -10.12 19.16
N ALA A 710 17.58 -10.71 18.85
CA ALA A 710 18.87 -10.23 19.35
C ALA A 710 19.30 -8.87 18.77
N ASN A 711 18.87 -8.55 17.54
CA ASN A 711 19.17 -7.31 16.83
C ASN A 711 17.97 -6.36 16.75
N ASP A 712 16.75 -6.83 17.01
CA ASP A 712 15.54 -6.03 17.20
C ASP A 712 14.83 -6.37 18.53
N PRO A 713 15.39 -5.95 19.68
CA PRO A 713 14.79 -6.22 20.99
C PRO A 713 13.48 -5.45 21.24
N SER A 714 13.19 -4.46 20.39
CA SER A 714 11.98 -3.65 20.40
C SER A 714 10.83 -4.26 19.59
N PHE A 715 11.10 -5.33 18.82
CA PHE A 715 10.13 -5.99 17.94
C PHE A 715 9.44 -5.03 16.95
N LEU A 716 10.18 -4.06 16.43
CA LEU A 716 9.69 -3.09 15.44
C LEU A 716 9.66 -3.67 14.02
N LEU A 717 10.56 -4.60 13.72
CA LEU A 717 10.70 -5.26 12.44
C LEU A 717 9.94 -6.59 12.44
N THR A 718 9.21 -6.84 11.37
CA THR A 718 8.61 -8.17 11.16
C THR A 718 9.71 -9.18 10.87
N ASN A 719 9.63 -10.35 11.52
CA ASN A 719 10.55 -11.45 11.27
C ASN A 719 10.51 -11.90 9.80
N LEU A 720 11.65 -11.82 9.12
CA LEU A 720 11.82 -12.28 7.74
C LEU A 720 12.89 -13.37 7.70
N ASP A 721 12.61 -14.47 7.01
CA ASP A 721 13.60 -15.51 6.71
C ASP A 721 14.20 -15.29 5.31
N ILE A 722 15.07 -14.29 5.18
CA ILE A 722 15.68 -13.89 3.90
C ILE A 722 17.18 -13.68 4.10
N ILE A 723 18.00 -14.41 3.34
CA ILE A 723 19.46 -14.28 3.36
C ILE A 723 19.97 -13.26 2.33
N ALA A 724 21.19 -12.77 2.52
CA ALA A 724 21.81 -11.76 1.65
C ALA A 724 22.01 -12.20 0.18
N ALA A 725 22.21 -13.50 -0.07
CA ALA A 725 22.40 -14.01 -1.43
C ALA A 725 21.11 -14.02 -2.27
N LEU A 726 19.95 -13.86 -1.61
CA LEU A 726 18.65 -13.89 -2.27
C LEU A 726 18.38 -12.57 -2.99
N GLU A 727 17.66 -12.62 -4.11
CA GLU A 727 17.15 -11.43 -4.80
C GLU A 727 15.64 -11.55 -5.01
N LEU A 728 15.22 -12.58 -5.73
CA LEU A 728 13.85 -12.98 -5.94
C LEU A 728 13.83 -14.51 -5.97
N GLN A 729 13.00 -15.13 -5.14
CA GLN A 729 12.89 -16.58 -5.10
C GLN A 729 11.48 -16.99 -4.72
N VAL A 730 10.95 -18.00 -5.41
CA VAL A 730 9.76 -18.72 -4.96
C VAL A 730 10.16 -20.15 -4.64
N THR A 731 9.99 -20.57 -3.40
CA THR A 731 10.26 -21.95 -2.97
C THR A 731 8.99 -22.65 -2.52
N GLY A 732 8.79 -23.90 -2.94
CA GLY A 732 7.70 -24.74 -2.45
C GLY A 732 7.30 -25.82 -3.44
N SER A 733 6.09 -25.70 -3.98
CA SER A 733 5.52 -26.62 -4.96
C SER A 733 4.95 -25.87 -6.15
N ALA A 734 4.95 -26.51 -7.31
CA ALA A 734 4.33 -26.00 -8.52
C ALA A 734 3.34 -27.03 -9.08
N ALA A 735 2.32 -26.59 -9.79
CA ALA A 735 1.43 -27.43 -10.56
C ALA A 735 1.37 -26.89 -11.98
N VAL A 736 1.59 -27.76 -12.96
CA VAL A 736 1.81 -27.42 -14.36
C VAL A 736 0.79 -28.17 -15.21
N ASP A 737 0.16 -27.46 -16.15
CA ASP A 737 -0.56 -28.05 -17.28
C ASP A 737 -0.04 -27.42 -18.58
N ILE A 738 0.44 -28.25 -19.49
CA ILE A 738 0.95 -27.84 -20.81
C ILE A 738 0.12 -28.49 -21.89
N GLY A 739 -0.30 -27.68 -22.87
CA GLY A 739 -0.95 -28.20 -24.07
C GLY A 739 -2.37 -28.72 -23.85
N ASN A 740 -3.12 -28.15 -22.89
CA ASN A 740 -4.50 -28.51 -22.55
C ASN A 740 -4.64 -29.98 -22.08
N GLY A 741 -3.85 -30.36 -21.07
CA GLY A 741 -3.88 -31.69 -20.48
C GLY A 741 -2.92 -32.69 -21.11
N ALA A 742 -2.02 -32.24 -22.00
CA ALA A 742 -1.03 -33.10 -22.68
C ALA A 742 0.08 -33.55 -21.72
N LEU A 743 0.55 -32.62 -20.89
CA LEU A 743 1.41 -32.90 -19.75
C LEU A 743 0.88 -32.16 -18.54
N VAL A 744 0.48 -32.91 -17.52
CA VAL A 744 0.01 -32.36 -16.24
C VAL A 744 0.86 -32.88 -15.11
N ALA A 745 1.40 -31.99 -14.28
CA ALA A 745 2.31 -32.36 -13.21
C ALA A 745 2.09 -31.56 -11.95
N THR A 746 2.20 -32.21 -10.79
CA THR A 746 2.40 -31.56 -9.49
C THR A 746 3.83 -31.81 -9.05
N VAL A 747 4.58 -30.75 -8.79
CA VAL A 747 6.01 -30.75 -8.53
C VAL A 747 6.27 -30.18 -7.14
N SER A 748 7.06 -30.89 -6.35
CA SER A 748 7.44 -30.51 -4.98
C SER A 748 8.94 -30.25 -4.88
N GLY A 749 9.34 -29.41 -3.91
CA GLY A 749 10.74 -29.03 -3.73
C GLY A 749 11.22 -28.11 -4.85
N VAL A 750 10.32 -27.28 -5.35
CA VAL A 750 10.55 -26.35 -6.45
C VAL A 750 11.22 -25.10 -5.92
N GLU A 751 12.28 -24.67 -6.60
CA GLU A 751 12.84 -23.33 -6.53
C GLU A 751 12.64 -22.69 -7.90
N LEU A 752 11.69 -21.76 -8.01
CA LEU A 752 11.41 -21.05 -9.26
C LEU A 752 12.31 -19.83 -9.34
N ASN A 753 13.12 -19.80 -10.40
CA ASN A 753 13.86 -18.60 -10.77
C ASN A 753 13.09 -17.87 -11.86
N LEU A 754 12.75 -16.61 -11.59
CA LEU A 754 12.15 -15.68 -12.55
C LEU A 754 13.12 -14.52 -12.78
N ALA A 755 13.49 -14.30 -14.03
CA ALA A 755 14.43 -13.24 -14.38
C ALA A 755 14.26 -12.84 -15.84
N THR A 756 14.93 -11.75 -16.22
CA THR A 756 14.99 -11.29 -17.60
C THR A 756 16.42 -11.51 -18.13
N MET A 757 16.56 -12.23 -19.25
CA MET A 757 17.87 -12.49 -19.87
C MET A 757 17.77 -12.59 -21.40
N THR A 758 18.90 -12.57 -22.10
CA THR A 758 18.90 -12.97 -23.52
C THR A 758 19.00 -14.48 -23.60
N VAL A 759 18.04 -15.12 -24.28
CA VAL A 759 18.03 -16.58 -24.51
C VAL A 759 18.32 -16.83 -25.98
N THR A 760 19.30 -17.67 -26.30
CA THR A 760 19.65 -17.98 -27.70
C THR A 760 20.08 -19.41 -27.88
N ASP A 761 19.64 -20.03 -28.96
CA ASP A 761 20.12 -21.34 -29.42
C ASP A 761 20.99 -21.26 -30.68
N GLY A 762 21.34 -20.03 -31.09
CA GLY A 762 22.09 -19.73 -32.32
C GLY A 762 21.22 -19.58 -33.57
N VAL A 763 19.95 -20.01 -33.56
CA VAL A 763 18.96 -19.80 -34.62
C VAL A 763 17.91 -18.78 -34.17
N THR A 764 17.27 -19.04 -33.04
CA THR A 764 16.33 -18.16 -32.37
C THR A 764 17.06 -17.42 -31.26
N THR A 765 16.86 -16.10 -31.17
CA THR A 765 17.40 -15.26 -30.10
C THR A 765 16.27 -14.40 -29.55
N LEU A 766 16.04 -14.51 -28.25
CA LEU A 766 15.08 -13.73 -27.50
C LEU A 766 15.82 -12.68 -26.69
N THR A 767 15.69 -11.40 -27.07
CA THR A 767 16.41 -10.32 -26.39
C THR A 767 15.58 -9.78 -25.24
N GLY A 768 16.14 -9.80 -24.03
CA GLY A 768 15.43 -9.36 -22.82
C GLY A 768 14.20 -10.23 -22.54
N ALA A 769 14.32 -11.53 -22.77
CA ALA A 769 13.26 -12.49 -22.55
C ALA A 769 13.01 -12.68 -21.06
N ASP A 770 11.74 -12.80 -20.68
CA ASP A 770 11.36 -13.23 -19.35
C ASP A 770 11.46 -14.76 -19.30
N VAL A 771 12.26 -15.27 -18.36
CA VAL A 771 12.54 -16.69 -18.22
C VAL A 771 12.06 -17.23 -16.88
N LEU A 772 11.53 -18.44 -16.93
CA LEU A 772 11.16 -19.23 -15.77
C LEU A 772 11.85 -20.58 -15.85
N SER A 773 12.54 -20.99 -14.79
CA SER A 773 13.26 -22.27 -14.74
C SER A 773 13.13 -22.91 -13.37
N PHE A 774 12.88 -24.22 -13.33
CA PHE A 774 12.93 -25.00 -12.10
C PHE A 774 13.17 -26.49 -12.32
N THR A 775 13.57 -27.16 -11.24
CA THR A 775 13.58 -28.62 -11.12
C THR A 775 12.87 -29.04 -9.84
N GLY A 776 12.29 -30.23 -9.81
CA GLY A 776 11.69 -30.76 -8.58
C GLY A 776 11.23 -32.20 -8.71
N THR A 777 10.65 -32.71 -7.62
CA THR A 777 10.07 -34.06 -7.60
C THR A 777 8.61 -34.00 -8.01
N ALA A 778 8.28 -34.61 -9.14
CA ALA A 778 6.97 -34.57 -9.76
C ALA A 778 6.18 -35.87 -9.59
N ALA A 779 4.87 -35.72 -9.46
CA ALA A 779 3.89 -36.68 -9.94
C ALA A 779 3.23 -36.09 -11.17
N LEU A 780 3.12 -36.87 -12.26
CA LEU A 780 2.64 -36.36 -13.54
C LEU A 780 1.84 -37.40 -14.32
N PHE A 781 1.09 -36.88 -15.29
CA PHE A 781 0.45 -37.61 -16.36
C PHE A 781 0.87 -36.98 -17.69
N ALA A 782 1.31 -37.81 -18.64
CA ALA A 782 1.61 -37.38 -20.00
C ALA A 782 0.77 -38.20 -20.99
N GLY A 783 -0.16 -37.55 -21.70
CA GLY A 783 -1.13 -38.21 -22.56
C GLY A 783 -2.28 -37.31 -22.94
N THR A 784 -3.49 -37.85 -23.07
CA THR A 784 -4.68 -37.11 -23.51
C THR A 784 -5.67 -36.93 -22.37
N GLY A 785 -6.14 -35.69 -22.16
CA GLY A 785 -7.19 -35.36 -21.21
C GLY A 785 -6.77 -35.37 -19.73
N GLY A 786 -5.48 -35.24 -19.43
CA GLY A 786 -5.03 -35.00 -18.06
C GLY A 786 -5.60 -33.68 -17.52
N SER A 787 -5.70 -33.55 -16.21
CA SER A 787 -6.09 -32.27 -15.57
C SER A 787 -5.57 -32.17 -14.15
N LEU A 788 -5.42 -30.96 -13.64
CA LEU A 788 -5.23 -30.72 -12.22
C LEU A 788 -6.58 -30.79 -11.49
N ASN A 789 -6.58 -31.21 -10.22
CA ASN A 789 -7.74 -30.97 -9.36
C ASN A 789 -7.92 -29.46 -9.11
N GLY A 790 -9.10 -29.04 -8.66
CA GLY A 790 -9.37 -27.61 -8.42
C GLY A 790 -8.57 -26.96 -7.28
N ALA A 791 -7.67 -27.70 -6.63
CA ALA A 791 -6.74 -27.18 -5.63
C ALA A 791 -5.27 -27.33 -6.09
N HIS A 792 -5.03 -27.68 -7.35
CA HIS A 792 -3.72 -27.81 -8.00
C HIS A 792 -2.67 -28.62 -7.21
N THR A 793 -3.12 -29.69 -6.54
CA THR A 793 -2.31 -30.55 -5.66
C THR A 793 -2.32 -32.01 -6.08
N VAL A 794 -3.22 -32.38 -6.99
CA VAL A 794 -3.37 -33.75 -7.50
C VAL A 794 -3.49 -33.69 -9.01
N VAL A 795 -2.75 -34.58 -9.68
CA VAL A 795 -2.92 -34.88 -11.10
C VAL A 795 -4.05 -35.89 -11.25
N ASN A 796 -5.09 -35.52 -11.99
CA ASN A 796 -6.10 -36.44 -12.47
C ASN A 796 -5.62 -36.99 -13.82
N ASN A 797 -5.43 -38.31 -13.86
CA ASN A 797 -5.07 -38.98 -15.10
C ASN A 797 -6.18 -38.81 -16.13
N GLY A 798 -5.77 -38.65 -17.38
CA GLY A 798 -6.67 -38.48 -18.51
C GLY A 798 -7.23 -39.79 -19.05
N THR A 799 -7.64 -39.74 -20.31
CA THR A 799 -8.27 -40.87 -21.01
C THR A 799 -7.23 -41.93 -21.35
N ILE A 800 -6.09 -41.56 -21.95
CA ILE A 800 -4.95 -42.44 -22.21
C ILE A 800 -3.64 -41.69 -21.99
N GLY A 801 -2.69 -42.30 -21.28
CA GLY A 801 -1.36 -41.70 -21.12
C GLY A 801 -0.52 -42.41 -20.08
N PHE A 802 0.67 -41.89 -19.86
CA PHE A 802 1.63 -42.39 -18.89
C PHE A 802 1.53 -41.63 -17.57
N GLY A 803 1.13 -42.31 -16.51
CA GLY A 803 1.17 -41.79 -15.14
C GLY A 803 2.44 -42.23 -14.42
N VAL A 804 3.10 -41.30 -13.73
CA VAL A 804 4.28 -41.63 -12.92
C VAL A 804 4.38 -40.69 -11.71
N SER A 805 4.95 -41.18 -10.61
CA SER A 805 5.17 -40.38 -9.40
C SER A 805 6.59 -40.53 -8.85
N GLY A 806 7.08 -39.51 -8.16
CA GLY A 806 8.41 -39.50 -7.56
C GLY A 806 9.55 -39.35 -8.57
N VAL A 807 9.26 -38.79 -9.75
CA VAL A 807 10.25 -38.56 -10.82
C VAL A 807 10.81 -37.15 -10.76
N THR A 808 11.98 -36.91 -11.34
CA THR A 808 12.51 -35.55 -11.49
C THR A 808 11.95 -34.92 -12.75
N LEU A 809 11.36 -33.72 -12.61
CA LEU A 809 10.93 -32.87 -13.70
C LEU A 809 11.78 -31.61 -13.72
N SER A 810 12.30 -31.27 -14.90
CA SER A 810 13.00 -30.02 -15.21
C SER A 810 12.18 -29.26 -16.25
N LEU A 811 11.89 -27.98 -15.98
CA LEU A 811 11.15 -27.09 -16.87
C LEU A 811 11.93 -25.80 -17.10
N VAL A 812 12.00 -25.38 -18.35
CA VAL A 812 12.46 -24.05 -18.77
C VAL A 812 11.41 -23.42 -19.66
N MET A 813 11.13 -22.15 -19.43
CA MET A 813 10.27 -21.33 -20.28
C MET A 813 10.96 -20.00 -20.55
N ALA A 814 10.80 -19.49 -21.77
CA ALA A 814 11.29 -18.18 -22.17
C ALA A 814 10.26 -17.48 -23.05
N LYS A 815 9.93 -16.22 -22.73
CA LYS A 815 9.04 -15.37 -23.52
C LYS A 815 9.80 -14.16 -24.05
N GLY A 816 9.76 -13.93 -25.36
CA GLY A 816 10.32 -12.73 -25.98
C GLY A 816 9.62 -11.46 -25.49
N ALA A 817 10.39 -10.43 -25.14
CA ALA A 817 9.84 -9.13 -24.76
C ALA A 817 8.99 -8.52 -25.90
N LEU A 818 8.02 -7.67 -25.57
CA LEU A 818 7.18 -7.01 -26.57
C LEU A 818 7.96 -6.17 -27.61
N GLY A 819 9.20 -5.78 -27.29
CA GLY A 819 10.11 -5.06 -28.20
C GLY A 819 11.02 -5.95 -29.05
N ASP A 820 10.97 -7.28 -28.93
CA ASP A 820 11.92 -8.23 -29.52
C ASP A 820 11.63 -8.58 -30.99
N GLY A 821 11.21 -7.58 -31.76
CA GLY A 821 11.02 -7.69 -33.21
C GLY A 821 10.08 -8.84 -33.61
N ALA A 822 10.63 -9.85 -34.30
CA ALA A 822 9.87 -10.99 -34.82
C ALA A 822 9.46 -12.00 -33.73
N ASN A 823 10.16 -12.02 -32.59
CA ASN A 823 9.86 -12.93 -31.47
C ASN A 823 9.04 -12.24 -30.37
N ALA A 824 8.48 -11.06 -30.64
CA ALA A 824 7.78 -10.28 -29.64
C ALA A 824 6.58 -11.04 -29.08
N GLY A 825 6.61 -11.33 -27.78
CA GLY A 825 5.58 -12.11 -27.10
C GLY A 825 5.63 -13.62 -27.34
N ASP A 826 6.48 -14.12 -28.23
CA ASP A 826 6.63 -15.55 -28.51
C ASP A 826 7.08 -16.28 -27.26
N THR A 827 6.49 -17.45 -27.00
CA THR A 827 6.78 -18.24 -25.80
C THR A 827 7.31 -19.60 -26.21
N TYR A 828 8.39 -20.03 -25.57
CA TYR A 828 9.01 -21.34 -25.74
C TYR A 828 9.01 -22.06 -24.40
N VAL A 829 8.61 -23.33 -24.37
CA VAL A 829 8.60 -24.18 -23.17
C VAL A 829 9.32 -25.50 -23.46
N GLY A 830 10.31 -25.83 -22.64
CA GLY A 830 11.01 -27.11 -22.64
C GLY A 830 10.78 -27.85 -21.33
N VAL A 831 10.40 -29.12 -21.42
CA VAL A 831 10.25 -30.00 -20.23
C VAL A 831 10.96 -31.30 -20.46
N SER A 832 11.73 -31.75 -19.46
CA SER A 832 12.37 -33.07 -19.44
C SER A 832 12.02 -33.79 -18.14
N VAL A 833 11.62 -35.05 -18.26
CA VAL A 833 11.29 -35.92 -17.12
C VAL A 833 12.00 -37.25 -17.26
N ALA A 834 12.68 -37.68 -16.21
CA ALA A 834 13.22 -39.04 -16.13
C ALA A 834 12.13 -40.03 -15.67
N LEU A 835 11.68 -40.90 -16.57
CA LEU A 835 10.71 -41.95 -16.29
C LEU A 835 11.44 -43.20 -15.79
N THR A 836 11.02 -43.74 -14.64
CA THR A 836 11.56 -45.00 -14.12
C THR A 836 10.56 -46.14 -14.22
N ASP A 837 9.28 -45.86 -14.07
CA ASP A 837 8.19 -46.85 -14.05
C ASP A 837 6.83 -46.19 -14.37
N ALA A 838 6.69 -45.64 -15.57
CA ALA A 838 5.48 -44.95 -15.98
C ALA A 838 4.46 -45.94 -16.55
N GLU A 839 3.31 -46.12 -15.90
CA GLU A 839 2.24 -47.02 -16.34
C GLU A 839 1.36 -46.32 -17.38
N LEU A 840 1.00 -47.03 -18.45
CA LEU A 840 -0.05 -46.62 -19.38
C LEU A 840 -1.42 -46.85 -18.74
N ILE A 841 -2.18 -45.77 -18.60
CA ILE A 841 -3.50 -45.76 -17.97
C ILE A 841 -4.57 -45.63 -19.06
N GLY A 842 -5.76 -46.20 -18.81
CA GLY A 842 -6.94 -45.97 -19.64
C GLY A 842 -7.25 -47.04 -20.69
N VAL A 843 -6.47 -48.13 -20.71
CA VAL A 843 -6.63 -49.21 -21.68
C VAL A 843 -6.87 -50.55 -20.95
N SER A 844 -8.05 -51.13 -21.14
CA SER A 844 -8.40 -52.41 -20.50
C SER A 844 -7.79 -53.59 -21.25
N GLY A 845 -7.17 -54.53 -20.51
CA GLY A 845 -6.57 -55.75 -21.08
C GLY A 845 -5.19 -55.56 -21.72
N LEU A 846 -4.61 -54.37 -21.57
CA LEU A 846 -3.23 -54.02 -21.92
C LEU A 846 -2.54 -53.49 -20.67
N GLU A 847 -1.47 -54.15 -20.25
CA GLU A 847 -0.55 -53.62 -19.25
C GLU A 847 0.69 -53.11 -20.00
N LEU A 848 1.05 -51.84 -19.84
CA LEU A 848 2.21 -51.27 -20.50
C LEU A 848 2.93 -50.33 -19.53
N TYR A 849 4.21 -50.59 -19.28
CA TYR A 849 5.08 -49.69 -18.51
C TYR A 849 6.18 -49.13 -19.39
N ALA A 850 6.56 -47.88 -19.17
CA ALA A 850 7.63 -47.19 -19.88
C ALA A 850 8.67 -46.63 -18.90
N SER A 851 9.94 -46.72 -19.28
CA SER A 851 11.07 -46.11 -18.58
C SER A 851 11.98 -45.41 -19.58
N GLY A 852 12.69 -44.37 -19.15
CA GLY A 852 13.56 -43.55 -20.00
C GLY A 852 13.36 -42.06 -19.78
N THR A 853 13.17 -41.29 -20.84
CA THR A 853 12.96 -39.83 -20.75
C THR A 853 11.74 -39.40 -21.54
N LEU A 854 10.88 -38.61 -20.89
CA LEU A 854 9.83 -37.82 -21.55
C LEU A 854 10.38 -36.42 -21.80
N LYS A 855 10.26 -35.94 -23.03
CA LYS A 855 10.69 -34.60 -23.44
C LYS A 855 9.53 -33.90 -24.15
N VAL A 856 9.27 -32.66 -23.77
CA VAL A 856 8.27 -31.78 -24.39
C VAL A 856 8.97 -30.50 -24.85
N ASN A 857 8.66 -30.05 -26.06
CA ASN A 857 9.12 -28.78 -26.60
C ASN A 857 7.95 -28.09 -27.30
N ALA A 858 7.50 -26.99 -26.72
CA ALA A 858 6.39 -26.20 -27.23
C ALA A 858 6.86 -24.81 -27.60
N ALA A 859 6.23 -24.25 -28.64
CA ALA A 859 6.41 -22.86 -29.05
C ALA A 859 5.03 -22.28 -29.39
N THR A 860 4.79 -21.03 -28.98
CA THR A 860 3.52 -20.33 -29.20
C THR A 860 3.81 -18.92 -29.71
N ASP A 861 3.20 -18.53 -30.83
CA ASP A 861 3.26 -17.16 -31.37
C ASP A 861 2.46 -16.21 -30.48
N GLY A 862 3.10 -15.13 -30.05
CA GLY A 862 2.50 -14.20 -29.09
C GLY A 862 1.64 -13.09 -29.71
N ILE A 863 1.84 -12.76 -30.99
CA ILE A 863 1.30 -11.51 -31.57
C ILE A 863 0.76 -11.68 -33.00
N THR A 864 1.42 -12.45 -33.86
CA THR A 864 1.32 -12.21 -35.31
C THR A 864 0.27 -13.02 -36.06
N THR A 865 -0.35 -14.02 -35.42
CA THR A 865 -1.23 -15.01 -36.07
C THR A 865 -0.58 -15.72 -37.27
N LEU A 866 0.75 -15.66 -37.37
CA LEU A 866 1.53 -16.25 -38.46
C LEU A 866 2.01 -17.65 -38.07
N ASP A 867 2.67 -18.34 -39.00
CA ASP A 867 3.22 -19.69 -38.80
C ASP A 867 3.95 -19.81 -37.46
N LEU A 868 3.68 -20.91 -36.73
CA LEU A 868 4.33 -21.24 -35.45
C LEU A 868 5.85 -21.03 -35.54
N PRO A 869 6.47 -20.33 -34.57
CA PRO A 869 7.91 -20.15 -34.59
C PRO A 869 8.63 -21.50 -34.50
N THR A 870 9.84 -21.57 -35.06
CA THR A 870 10.69 -22.76 -34.93
C THR A 870 10.99 -22.97 -33.44
N ARG A 871 10.66 -24.15 -32.90
CA ARG A 871 10.87 -24.46 -31.48
C ARG A 871 12.33 -24.27 -31.06
N MET A 872 12.55 -23.91 -29.81
CA MET A 872 13.87 -23.66 -29.26
C MET A 872 14.67 -24.96 -29.16
N ASN A 873 15.95 -24.92 -29.53
CA ASN A 873 16.91 -25.95 -29.19
C ASN A 873 17.46 -25.69 -27.78
N TRP A 874 16.77 -26.26 -26.79
CA TRP A 874 17.13 -26.10 -25.38
C TRP A 874 18.50 -26.68 -25.04
N THR A 875 18.97 -27.72 -25.73
CA THR A 875 20.33 -28.25 -25.54
C THR A 875 21.40 -27.17 -25.75
N LEU A 876 21.17 -26.23 -26.66
CA LEU A 876 22.07 -25.09 -26.88
C LEU A 876 21.72 -23.90 -25.97
N ALA A 877 20.43 -23.62 -25.75
CA ALA A 877 20.00 -22.46 -24.97
C ALA A 877 20.37 -22.55 -23.49
N THR A 878 20.32 -23.74 -22.89
CA THR A 878 20.64 -23.95 -21.46
C THR A 878 22.11 -24.29 -21.22
N ALA A 879 22.93 -24.43 -22.27
CA ALA A 879 24.35 -24.76 -22.10
C ALA A 879 25.11 -23.60 -21.45
N ASP A 880 26.13 -23.91 -20.63
CA ASP A 880 26.96 -22.94 -19.89
C ASP A 880 27.49 -21.77 -20.73
N ALA A 881 27.70 -21.97 -22.04
CA ALA A 881 28.15 -20.93 -22.95
C ALA A 881 27.11 -19.82 -23.22
N ASN A 882 25.82 -20.15 -23.13
CA ASN A 882 24.69 -19.25 -23.36
C ASN A 882 23.93 -18.90 -22.07
N ASP A 883 24.14 -19.65 -20.98
CA ASP A 883 23.69 -19.32 -19.62
C ASP A 883 24.86 -19.36 -18.61
N PRO A 884 25.75 -18.36 -18.63
CA PRO A 884 26.88 -18.30 -17.70
C PRO A 884 26.45 -18.04 -16.24
N SER A 885 25.20 -17.61 -16.04
CA SER A 885 24.58 -17.41 -14.73
C SER A 885 24.05 -18.69 -14.09
N PHE A 886 23.96 -19.79 -14.85
CA PHE A 886 23.35 -21.06 -14.43
C PHE A 886 21.91 -20.88 -13.92
N LEU A 887 21.16 -19.96 -14.54
CA LEU A 887 19.78 -19.62 -14.19
C LEU A 887 18.78 -20.67 -14.74
N LEU A 888 19.09 -21.25 -15.89
CA LEU A 888 18.30 -22.23 -16.60
C LEU A 888 18.73 -23.64 -16.21
N THR A 889 17.77 -24.51 -15.94
CA THR A 889 18.06 -25.94 -15.73
C THR A 889 18.46 -26.57 -17.06
N ASN A 890 19.49 -27.43 -17.04
CA ASN A 890 20.00 -28.07 -18.25
C ASN A 890 18.95 -29.00 -18.87
N LEU A 891 18.59 -28.74 -20.13
CA LEU A 891 17.67 -29.58 -20.90
C LEU A 891 18.37 -30.15 -22.13
N ASP A 892 18.18 -31.44 -22.39
CA ASP A 892 18.65 -32.10 -23.62
C ASP A 892 17.48 -32.23 -24.61
N ILE A 893 17.08 -31.14 -25.25
CA ILE A 893 15.93 -31.08 -26.16
C ILE A 893 16.31 -30.28 -27.41
N ILE A 894 16.17 -30.91 -28.58
CA ILE A 894 16.43 -30.27 -29.88
C ILE A 894 15.17 -29.61 -30.45
N ALA A 895 15.35 -28.66 -31.37
CA ALA A 895 14.25 -27.91 -32.01
C ALA A 895 13.23 -28.78 -32.78
N ALA A 896 13.65 -29.91 -33.35
CA ALA A 896 12.76 -30.80 -34.10
C ALA A 896 11.79 -31.58 -33.20
N LEU A 897 12.06 -31.64 -31.89
CA LEU A 897 11.25 -32.39 -30.93
C LEU A 897 9.95 -31.63 -30.61
N GLU A 898 8.86 -32.35 -30.36
CA GLU A 898 7.60 -31.77 -29.86
C GLU A 898 7.16 -32.48 -28.59
N LEU A 899 6.96 -33.79 -28.70
CA LEU A 899 6.71 -34.72 -27.61
C LEU A 899 7.43 -36.01 -27.94
N GLN A 900 8.24 -36.52 -27.02
CA GLN A 900 8.94 -37.79 -27.22
C GLN A 900 9.10 -38.51 -25.90
N VAL A 901 8.81 -39.81 -25.91
CA VAL A 901 9.21 -40.72 -24.84
C VAL A 901 10.17 -41.73 -25.42
N THR A 902 11.42 -41.71 -24.95
CA THR A 902 12.46 -42.66 -25.38
C THR A 902 12.93 -43.51 -24.23
N GLY A 903 13.10 -44.81 -24.46
CA GLY A 903 13.78 -45.71 -23.53
C GLY A 903 13.40 -47.17 -23.71
N SER A 904 12.75 -47.75 -22.70
CA SER A 904 12.29 -49.14 -22.72
C SER A 904 10.82 -49.22 -22.32
N ALA A 905 10.12 -50.22 -22.84
CA ALA A 905 8.74 -50.52 -22.50
C ALA A 905 8.61 -51.99 -22.07
N ALA A 906 7.63 -52.30 -21.24
CA ALA A 906 7.23 -53.66 -20.90
C ALA A 906 5.73 -53.79 -21.15
N VAL A 907 5.31 -54.77 -21.94
CA VAL A 907 3.93 -54.90 -22.41
C VAL A 907 3.40 -56.31 -22.12
N ASP A 908 2.17 -56.40 -21.62
CA ASP A 908 1.36 -57.61 -21.53
C ASP A 908 0.01 -57.37 -22.23
N ILE A 909 -0.32 -58.22 -23.20
CA ILE A 909 -1.53 -58.11 -24.01
C ILE A 909 -2.35 -59.38 -23.85
N GLY A 910 -3.65 -59.21 -23.63
CA GLY A 910 -4.61 -60.32 -23.64
C GLY A 910 -4.45 -61.26 -22.44
N ASN A 911 -4.09 -60.71 -21.27
CA ASN A 911 -3.89 -61.45 -20.01
C ASN A 911 -2.82 -62.56 -20.13
N GLY A 912 -1.62 -62.21 -20.59
CA GLY A 912 -0.49 -63.13 -20.71
C GLY A 912 -0.35 -63.83 -22.05
N ALA A 913 -1.13 -63.42 -23.06
CA ALA A 913 -1.09 -64.00 -24.40
C ALA A 913 0.18 -63.58 -25.17
N LEU A 914 0.57 -62.31 -24.99
CA LEU A 914 1.84 -61.77 -25.45
C LEU A 914 2.43 -60.91 -24.34
N VAL A 915 3.63 -61.27 -23.88
CA VAL A 915 4.36 -60.53 -22.85
C VAL A 915 5.75 -60.19 -23.38
N ALA A 916 6.13 -58.92 -23.39
CA ALA A 916 7.42 -58.49 -23.95
C ALA A 916 8.08 -57.38 -23.13
N THR A 917 9.40 -57.43 -23.01
CA THR A 917 10.23 -56.27 -22.69
C THR A 917 10.87 -55.75 -23.95
N VAL A 918 10.77 -54.45 -24.20
CA VAL A 918 11.18 -53.79 -25.43
C VAL A 918 12.16 -52.68 -25.08
N SER A 919 13.30 -52.64 -25.75
CA SER A 919 14.35 -51.64 -25.57
C SER A 919 14.53 -50.82 -26.84
N GLY A 920 15.04 -49.59 -26.68
CA GLY A 920 15.19 -48.65 -27.79
C GLY A 920 13.84 -48.19 -28.34
N VAL A 921 12.88 -48.02 -27.45
CA VAL A 921 11.51 -47.62 -27.78
C VAL A 921 11.45 -46.11 -27.93
N GLU A 922 10.83 -45.64 -29.01
CA GLU A 922 10.32 -44.29 -29.17
C GLU A 922 8.79 -44.40 -29.24
N LEU A 923 8.10 -43.89 -28.22
CA LEU A 923 6.64 -43.94 -28.14
C LEU A 923 6.05 -42.68 -28.76
N ASN A 924 5.22 -42.86 -29.78
CA ASN A 924 4.40 -41.79 -30.34
C ASN A 924 3.00 -41.83 -29.71
N LEU A 925 2.61 -40.73 -29.06
CA LEU A 925 1.25 -40.51 -28.56
C LEU A 925 0.62 -39.37 -29.35
N ALA A 926 -0.55 -39.62 -29.92
CA ALA A 926 -1.25 -38.61 -30.70
C ALA A 926 -2.75 -38.85 -30.67
N THR A 927 -3.51 -37.78 -30.90
CA THR A 927 -4.94 -37.88 -31.23
C THR A 927 -5.09 -37.72 -32.74
N MET A 928 -5.63 -38.73 -33.44
CA MET A 928 -5.84 -38.68 -34.89
C MET A 928 -7.08 -39.46 -35.32
N THR A 929 -7.55 -39.24 -36.56
CA THR A 929 -8.56 -40.14 -37.13
C THR A 929 -7.87 -41.39 -37.64
N VAL A 930 -8.25 -42.57 -37.14
CA VAL A 930 -7.72 -43.86 -37.60
C VAL A 930 -8.81 -44.58 -38.38
N THR A 931 -8.55 -44.95 -39.64
CA THR A 931 -9.55 -45.63 -40.47
C THR A 931 -8.93 -46.70 -41.35
N ASP A 932 -9.62 -47.83 -41.49
CA ASP A 932 -9.30 -48.86 -42.47
C ASP A 932 -10.29 -48.92 -43.65
N GLY A 933 -11.20 -47.92 -43.72
CA GLY A 933 -12.29 -47.83 -44.69
C GLY A 933 -13.57 -48.56 -44.27
N VAL A 934 -13.53 -49.43 -43.25
CA VAL A 934 -14.71 -50.09 -42.65
C VAL A 934 -14.95 -49.54 -41.24
N THR A 935 -13.93 -49.63 -40.39
CA THR A 935 -13.91 -49.03 -39.05
C THR A 935 -13.21 -47.69 -39.13
N THR A 936 -13.85 -46.65 -38.58
CA THR A 936 -13.28 -45.31 -38.47
C THR A 936 -13.39 -44.84 -37.03
N LEU A 937 -12.25 -44.48 -36.45
CA LEU A 937 -12.15 -43.90 -35.13
C LEU A 937 -11.88 -42.40 -35.26
N THR A 938 -12.86 -41.56 -34.97
CA THR A 938 -12.72 -40.11 -35.11
C THR A 938 -12.11 -39.53 -33.83
N GLY A 939 -10.98 -38.83 -33.97
CA GLY A 939 -10.26 -38.28 -32.80
C GLY A 939 -9.78 -39.37 -31.84
N ALA A 940 -9.31 -40.48 -32.38
CA ALA A 940 -8.80 -41.60 -31.62
C ALA A 940 -7.49 -41.25 -30.94
N ASP A 941 -7.32 -41.69 -29.70
CA ASP A 941 -6.04 -41.65 -29.01
C ASP A 941 -5.21 -42.86 -29.44
N VAL A 942 -4.00 -42.60 -29.94
CA VAL A 942 -3.14 -43.60 -30.56
C VAL A 942 -1.82 -43.67 -29.81
N LEU A 943 -1.38 -44.92 -29.57
CA LEU A 943 -0.02 -45.25 -29.16
C LEU A 943 0.64 -46.13 -30.23
N SER A 944 1.82 -45.74 -30.70
CA SER A 944 2.57 -46.50 -31.71
C SER A 944 4.05 -46.53 -31.37
N PHE A 945 4.68 -47.70 -31.47
CA PHE A 945 6.13 -47.83 -31.32
C PHE A 945 6.72 -49.06 -32.00
N THR A 946 8.04 -49.01 -32.21
CA THR A 946 8.85 -50.16 -32.58
C THR A 946 10.07 -50.25 -31.67
N GLY A 947 10.60 -51.44 -31.45
CA GLY A 947 11.81 -51.61 -30.65
C GLY A 947 12.36 -53.02 -30.67
N THR A 948 13.47 -53.23 -29.95
CA THR A 948 14.09 -54.55 -29.80
C THR A 948 13.52 -55.24 -28.57
N ALA A 949 12.77 -56.31 -28.79
CA ALA A 949 12.03 -57.03 -27.78
C ALA A 949 12.69 -58.36 -27.37
N ALA A 950 12.53 -58.69 -26.09
CA ALA A 950 12.47 -60.06 -25.61
C ALA A 950 11.04 -60.37 -25.22
N LEU A 951 10.45 -61.41 -25.79
CA LEU A 951 9.03 -61.70 -25.61
C LEU A 951 8.74 -63.17 -25.40
N PHE A 952 7.56 -63.41 -24.85
CA PHE A 952 6.86 -64.68 -24.78
C PHE A 952 5.49 -64.52 -25.43
N ALA A 953 5.13 -65.41 -26.35
CA ALA A 953 3.80 -65.50 -26.96
C ALA A 953 3.22 -66.89 -26.71
N GLY A 954 2.14 -66.97 -25.92
CA GLY A 954 1.67 -68.25 -25.40
C GLY A 954 0.53 -68.12 -24.41
N THR A 955 0.36 -69.13 -23.55
CA THR A 955 -0.61 -69.12 -22.46
C THR A 955 0.09 -69.04 -21.11
N GLY A 956 -0.41 -68.15 -20.24
CA GLY A 956 0.03 -68.02 -18.85
C GLY A 956 1.28 -67.17 -18.61
N GLY A 957 1.74 -66.40 -19.61
CA GLY A 957 2.80 -65.41 -19.40
C GLY A 957 2.36 -64.30 -18.45
N SER A 958 3.32 -63.58 -17.85
CA SER A 958 3.03 -62.36 -17.09
C SER A 958 4.27 -61.47 -16.98
N LEU A 959 4.09 -60.19 -16.69
CA LEU A 959 5.15 -59.34 -16.14
C LEU A 959 5.31 -59.58 -14.63
N ASN A 960 6.54 -59.55 -14.10
CA ASN A 960 6.74 -59.44 -12.64
C ASN A 960 6.75 -57.98 -12.19
N GLY A 961 6.84 -57.73 -10.88
CA GLY A 961 6.95 -56.38 -10.33
C GLY A 961 8.26 -55.62 -10.67
N ALA A 962 9.14 -56.21 -11.49
CA ALA A 962 10.28 -55.52 -12.09
C ALA A 962 10.09 -55.38 -13.62
N HIS A 963 8.89 -55.61 -14.12
CA HIS A 963 8.47 -55.52 -15.51
C HIS A 963 9.32 -56.33 -16.48
N THR A 964 9.74 -57.51 -16.04
CA THR A 964 10.43 -58.49 -16.89
C THR A 964 9.52 -59.68 -17.19
N VAL A 965 9.72 -60.29 -18.36
CA VAL A 965 8.92 -61.43 -18.80
C VAL A 965 9.09 -62.61 -17.83
N VAL A 966 7.97 -63.09 -17.28
CA VAL A 966 7.89 -64.33 -16.51
C VAL A 966 7.19 -65.39 -17.34
N ASN A 967 7.86 -66.52 -17.54
CA ASN A 967 7.38 -67.62 -18.37
C ASN A 967 7.47 -68.99 -17.68
N ASN A 968 7.70 -69.04 -16.36
CA ASN A 968 7.82 -70.30 -15.63
C ASN A 968 6.45 -70.99 -15.47
N GLY A 969 6.32 -72.23 -15.96
CA GLY A 969 5.06 -73.00 -15.92
C GLY A 969 4.08 -72.72 -17.08
N THR A 970 4.50 -71.91 -18.06
CA THR A 970 3.71 -71.50 -19.24
C THR A 970 3.87 -72.45 -20.42
N ILE A 971 3.10 -72.27 -21.51
CA ILE A 971 3.36 -72.88 -22.82
C ILE A 971 3.35 -71.80 -23.89
N GLY A 972 4.42 -71.67 -24.66
CA GLY A 972 4.48 -70.67 -25.72
C GLY A 972 5.88 -70.49 -26.30
N PHE A 973 5.99 -69.57 -27.25
CA PHE A 973 7.24 -69.24 -27.91
C PHE A 973 7.94 -68.10 -27.18
N ALA A 974 9.17 -68.34 -26.72
CA ALA A 974 10.05 -67.33 -26.17
C ALA A 974 11.14 -66.96 -27.18
N VAL A 975 11.39 -65.67 -27.35
CA VAL A 975 12.42 -65.17 -28.26
C VAL A 975 13.02 -63.86 -27.74
N SER A 976 14.29 -63.61 -28.03
CA SER A 976 14.98 -62.38 -27.61
C SER A 976 15.72 -61.72 -28.76
N GLY A 977 15.85 -60.39 -28.71
CA GLY A 977 16.53 -59.61 -29.75
C GLY A 977 15.74 -59.45 -31.05
N VAL A 978 14.42 -59.60 -31.00
CA VAL A 978 13.52 -59.49 -32.16
C VAL A 978 12.96 -58.09 -32.28
N THR A 979 12.56 -57.67 -33.49
CA THR A 979 11.82 -56.42 -33.66
C THR A 979 10.34 -56.63 -33.36
N LEU A 980 9.81 -55.84 -32.43
CA LEU A 980 8.38 -55.75 -32.13
C LEU A 980 7.87 -54.39 -32.59
N SER A 981 6.75 -54.40 -33.32
CA SER A 981 6.01 -53.21 -33.72
C SER A 981 4.59 -53.29 -33.16
N LEU A 982 4.15 -52.24 -32.48
CA LEU A 982 2.83 -52.16 -31.85
C LEU A 982 2.13 -50.87 -32.28
N VAL A 983 0.85 -50.99 -32.62
CA VAL A 983 -0.09 -49.88 -32.77
C VAL A 983 -1.31 -50.15 -31.91
N MET A 984 -1.75 -49.14 -31.19
CA MET A 984 -3.00 -49.16 -30.44
C MET A 984 -3.77 -47.88 -30.75
N ALA A 985 -5.09 -48.01 -30.92
CA ALA A 985 -5.98 -46.88 -31.15
C ALA A 985 -7.25 -47.05 -30.33
N LYS A 986 -7.66 -46.02 -29.59
CA LYS A 986 -8.89 -45.98 -28.80
C LYS A 986 -9.83 -44.90 -29.31
N GLY A 987 -11.08 -45.25 -29.61
CA GLY A 987 -12.10 -44.29 -30.02
C GLY A 987 -12.43 -43.29 -28.91
N ALA A 988 -12.53 -42.01 -29.25
CA ALA A 988 -12.95 -40.97 -28.31
C ALA A 988 -14.35 -41.27 -27.74
N LEU A 989 -14.66 -40.75 -26.53
CA LEU A 989 -15.98 -40.93 -25.91
C LEU A 989 -17.16 -40.40 -26.76
N GLY A 990 -16.88 -39.48 -27.70
CA GLY A 990 -17.86 -38.93 -28.64
C GLY A 990 -17.98 -39.68 -29.97
N ASP A 991 -17.21 -40.74 -30.19
CA ASP A 991 -17.08 -41.43 -31.50
C ASP A 991 -18.21 -42.44 -31.79
N GLY A 992 -19.45 -42.08 -31.40
CA GLY A 992 -20.65 -42.85 -31.71
C GLY A 992 -20.57 -44.32 -31.28
N ALA A 993 -20.56 -45.22 -32.27
CA ALA A 993 -20.57 -46.67 -32.04
C ALA A 993 -19.22 -47.23 -31.59
N ASN A 994 -18.11 -46.52 -31.84
CA ASN A 994 -16.77 -46.93 -31.42
C ASN A 994 -16.31 -46.19 -30.15
N ALA A 995 -17.22 -45.55 -29.43
CA ALA A 995 -16.89 -44.74 -28.28
C ALA A 995 -16.20 -45.58 -27.20
N GLY A 996 -14.94 -45.26 -26.89
CA GLY A 996 -14.14 -45.99 -25.91
C GLY A 996 -13.60 -47.34 -26.39
N ASP A 997 -13.95 -47.81 -27.59
CA ASP A 997 -13.44 -49.07 -28.14
C ASP A 997 -11.93 -48.99 -28.34
N THR A 998 -11.22 -50.09 -28.07
CA THR A 998 -9.77 -50.16 -28.22
C THR A 998 -9.39 -51.25 -29.21
N TYR A 999 -8.49 -50.91 -30.13
CA TYR A 999 -7.92 -51.80 -31.13
C TYR A 999 -6.41 -51.86 -30.91
N VAL A 1000 -5.83 -53.07 -30.88
CA VAL A 1000 -4.38 -53.28 -30.72
C VAL A 1000 -3.88 -54.21 -31.82
N GLY A 1001 -2.89 -53.75 -32.59
CA GLY A 1001 -2.15 -54.52 -33.57
C GLY A 1001 -0.70 -54.70 -33.12
N VAL A 1002 -0.21 -55.94 -33.13
CA VAL A 1002 1.20 -56.23 -32.87
C VAL A 1002 1.76 -57.15 -33.94
N SER A 1003 2.94 -56.81 -34.44
CA SER A 1003 3.71 -57.63 -35.36
C SER A 1003 5.12 -57.83 -34.81
N VAL A 1004 5.59 -59.08 -34.82
CA VAL A 1004 6.93 -59.45 -34.36
C VAL A 1004 7.57 -60.37 -35.39
N ALA A 1005 8.80 -60.05 -35.80
CA ALA A 1005 9.63 -60.95 -36.57
C ALA A 1005 10.27 -62.01 -35.64
N LEU A 1006 9.79 -63.24 -35.69
CA LEU A 1006 10.36 -64.35 -34.93
C LEU A 1006 11.62 -64.85 -35.64
N THR A 1007 12.75 -64.82 -34.96
CA THR A 1007 13.99 -65.49 -35.39
C THR A 1007 14.36 -66.48 -34.30
N ASP A 1008 14.27 -67.77 -34.62
CA ASP A 1008 14.63 -68.85 -33.70
C ASP A 1008 13.88 -68.84 -32.34
N ALA A 1009 12.57 -68.64 -32.38
CA ALA A 1009 11.73 -68.62 -31.19
C ALA A 1009 11.52 -70.04 -30.64
N GLU A 1010 11.97 -70.32 -29.43
CA GLU A 1010 11.87 -71.63 -28.78
C GLU A 1010 10.49 -71.80 -28.14
N LEU A 1011 9.83 -72.94 -28.36
CA LEU A 1011 8.68 -73.37 -27.58
C LEU A 1011 9.16 -73.86 -26.21
N ILE A 1012 8.71 -73.19 -25.17
CA ILE A 1012 8.99 -73.55 -23.78
C ILE A 1012 7.76 -74.17 -23.11
N GLY A 1013 7.99 -74.94 -22.04
CA GLY A 1013 6.91 -75.49 -21.21
C GLY A 1013 6.49 -76.94 -21.52
N VAL A 1014 7.09 -77.57 -22.53
CA VAL A 1014 6.85 -78.97 -22.92
C VAL A 1014 8.12 -79.79 -22.75
N SER A 1015 8.09 -80.82 -21.90
CA SER A 1015 9.25 -81.70 -21.66
C SER A 1015 9.38 -82.77 -22.76
N GLY A 1016 10.60 -83.01 -23.25
CA GLY A 1016 10.87 -84.04 -24.28
C GLY A 1016 10.48 -83.65 -25.71
N LEU A 1017 10.19 -82.36 -25.92
CA LEU A 1017 9.94 -81.72 -27.20
C LEU A 1017 10.85 -80.51 -27.31
N GLU A 1018 11.55 -80.40 -28.42
CA GLU A 1018 12.28 -79.20 -28.80
C GLU A 1018 11.62 -78.67 -30.08
N LEU A 1019 11.08 -77.45 -30.04
CA LEU A 1019 10.41 -76.83 -31.19
C LEU A 1019 10.87 -75.38 -31.31
N TYR A 1020 11.47 -75.03 -32.45
CA TYR A 1020 11.83 -73.65 -32.77
C TYR A 1020 10.99 -73.14 -33.93
N ALA A 1021 10.54 -71.89 -33.86
CA ALA A 1021 9.77 -71.23 -34.91
C ALA A 1021 10.50 -70.00 -35.44
N SER A 1022 10.42 -69.75 -36.74
CA SER A 1022 10.91 -68.52 -37.38
C SER A 1022 9.87 -68.01 -38.37
N GLY A 1023 9.70 -66.70 -38.47
CA GLY A 1023 8.69 -66.07 -39.32
C GLY A 1023 8.07 -64.83 -38.68
N THR A 1024 6.75 -64.71 -38.69
CA THR A 1024 6.04 -63.55 -38.10
C THR A 1024 4.97 -63.98 -37.13
N LEU A 1025 4.96 -63.37 -35.95
CA LEU A 1025 3.85 -63.38 -35.00
C LEU A 1025 3.03 -62.12 -35.20
N LYS A 1026 1.72 -62.26 -35.35
CA LYS A 1026 0.77 -61.16 -35.51
C LYS A 1026 -0.36 -61.32 -34.50
N VAL A 1027 -0.67 -60.26 -33.78
CA VAL A 1027 -1.79 -60.16 -32.83
C VAL A 1027 -2.69 -59.02 -33.28
N ASN A 1028 -3.99 -59.26 -33.29
CA ASN A 1028 -5.00 -58.25 -33.55
C ASN A 1028 -6.13 -58.40 -32.53
N ALA A 1029 -6.22 -57.46 -31.60
CA ALA A 1029 -7.21 -57.46 -30.54
C ALA A 1029 -8.14 -56.27 -30.71
N ALA A 1030 -9.41 -56.48 -30.34
CA ALA A 1030 -10.40 -55.42 -30.23
C ALA A 1030 -11.21 -55.64 -28.95
N THR A 1031 -11.49 -54.56 -28.22
CA THR A 1031 -12.20 -54.58 -26.94
C THR A 1031 -13.29 -53.51 -26.97
N ASP A 1032 -14.54 -53.89 -26.65
CA ASP A 1032 -15.66 -52.95 -26.48
C ASP A 1032 -15.48 -52.14 -25.19
N GLY A 1033 -15.50 -50.82 -25.31
CA GLY A 1033 -15.23 -49.92 -24.20
C GLY A 1033 -16.43 -49.57 -23.33
N ILE A 1034 -17.66 -49.70 -23.86
CA ILE A 1034 -18.85 -49.09 -23.23
C ILE A 1034 -20.10 -49.98 -23.25
N THR A 1035 -20.36 -50.73 -24.33
CA THR A 1035 -21.75 -51.12 -24.64
C THR A 1035 -22.17 -52.51 -24.17
N THR A 1036 -21.25 -53.35 -23.66
CA THR A 1036 -21.48 -54.77 -23.32
C THR A 1036 -22.04 -55.59 -24.50
N LEU A 1037 -21.88 -55.11 -25.73
CA LEU A 1037 -22.40 -55.74 -26.95
C LEU A 1037 -21.32 -56.58 -27.64
N ASP A 1038 -21.68 -57.25 -28.75
CA ASP A 1038 -20.76 -58.08 -29.55
C ASP A 1038 -19.45 -57.33 -29.87
N LEU A 1039 -18.31 -58.03 -29.72
CA LEU A 1039 -16.97 -57.49 -29.98
C LEU A 1039 -16.92 -56.73 -31.32
N PRO A 1040 -16.35 -55.52 -31.37
CA PRO A 1040 -16.23 -54.79 -32.61
C PRO A 1040 -15.38 -55.55 -33.64
N THR A 1041 -15.66 -55.31 -34.93
CA THR A 1041 -14.85 -55.90 -36.01
C THR A 1041 -13.42 -55.38 -35.90
N ARG A 1042 -12.45 -56.28 -35.71
CA ARG A 1042 -11.03 -55.89 -35.56
C ARG A 1042 -10.54 -55.03 -36.71
N MET A 1043 -9.60 -54.13 -36.41
CA MET A 1043 -9.05 -53.21 -37.39
C MET A 1043 -8.17 -53.93 -38.41
N ASN A 1044 -8.30 -53.55 -39.67
CA ASN A 1044 -7.34 -53.90 -40.72
C ASN A 1044 -6.16 -52.93 -40.70
N TRP A 1045 -5.16 -53.26 -39.89
CA TRP A 1045 -3.97 -52.43 -39.72
C TRP A 1045 -3.14 -52.26 -41.00
N THR A 1046 -3.20 -53.21 -41.95
CA THR A 1046 -2.54 -53.04 -43.26
C THR A 1046 -3.08 -51.82 -44.01
N LEU A 1047 -4.36 -51.50 -43.85
CA LEU A 1047 -4.97 -50.31 -44.45
C LEU A 1047 -4.86 -49.08 -43.54
N ALA A 1048 -5.00 -49.25 -42.22
CA ALA A 1048 -4.95 -48.12 -41.28
C ALA A 1048 -3.55 -47.49 -41.19
N THR A 1049 -2.49 -48.29 -41.30
CA THR A 1049 -1.09 -47.82 -41.20
C THR A 1049 -0.48 -47.44 -42.55
N ALA A 1050 -1.21 -47.59 -43.66
CA ALA A 1050 -0.72 -47.22 -44.98
C ALA A 1050 -0.63 -45.69 -45.15
N ASP A 1051 0.35 -45.22 -45.92
CA ASP A 1051 0.62 -43.79 -46.18
C ASP A 1051 -0.62 -42.95 -46.55
N ALA A 1052 -1.62 -43.56 -47.20
CA ALA A 1052 -2.86 -42.87 -47.59
C ALA A 1052 -3.77 -42.49 -46.41
N ASN A 1053 -3.71 -43.26 -45.31
CA ASN A 1053 -4.52 -43.08 -44.10
C ASN A 1053 -3.68 -42.60 -42.91
N ASP A 1054 -2.35 -42.69 -42.98
CA ASP A 1054 -1.40 -42.06 -42.05
C ASP A 1054 -0.34 -41.24 -42.80
N PRO A 1055 -0.72 -40.08 -43.38
CA PRO A 1055 0.22 -39.21 -44.09
C PRO A 1055 1.26 -38.56 -43.17
N SER A 1056 1.03 -38.62 -41.85
CA SER A 1056 1.92 -38.13 -40.81
C SER A 1056 2.98 -39.15 -40.37
N PHE A 1057 2.88 -40.40 -40.83
CA PHE A 1057 3.77 -41.50 -40.44
C PHE A 1057 3.87 -41.69 -38.91
N LEU A 1058 2.77 -41.46 -38.18
CA LEU A 1058 2.69 -41.64 -36.72
C LEU A 1058 2.57 -43.12 -36.32
N LEU A 1059 1.95 -43.92 -37.18
CA LEU A 1059 1.70 -45.33 -36.99
C LEU A 1059 2.86 -46.15 -37.58
N THR A 1060 3.37 -47.11 -36.82
CA THR A 1060 4.29 -48.09 -37.38
C THR A 1060 3.55 -49.00 -38.35
N ASN A 1061 4.17 -49.31 -39.48
CA ASN A 1061 3.58 -50.14 -40.52
C ASN A 1061 3.29 -51.56 -40.00
N LEU A 1062 2.03 -51.96 -40.03
CA LEU A 1062 1.59 -53.30 -39.62
C LEU A 1062 0.91 -54.02 -40.79
N ASP A 1063 1.38 -55.21 -41.13
CA ASP A 1063 0.72 -56.07 -42.12
C ASP A 1063 -0.26 -57.04 -41.42
N ILE A 1064 -1.40 -56.54 -40.95
CA ILE A 1064 -2.39 -57.31 -40.20
C ILE A 1064 -3.79 -57.02 -40.74
N ILE A 1065 -4.50 -58.06 -41.19
CA ILE A 1065 -5.89 -57.95 -41.67
C ILE A 1065 -6.91 -58.12 -40.54
N ALA A 1066 -8.12 -57.61 -40.72
CA ALA A 1066 -9.22 -57.66 -39.74
C ALA A 1066 -9.61 -59.09 -39.30
N ALA A 1067 -9.49 -60.08 -40.18
CA ALA A 1067 -9.86 -61.47 -39.84
C ALA A 1067 -8.85 -62.15 -38.89
N LEU A 1068 -7.68 -61.57 -38.70
CA LEU A 1068 -6.62 -62.12 -37.86
C LEU A 1068 -6.92 -61.86 -36.38
N GLU A 1069 -6.53 -62.77 -35.49
CA GLU A 1069 -6.62 -62.58 -34.04
C GLU A 1069 -5.26 -62.85 -33.38
N LEU A 1070 -4.75 -64.05 -33.60
CA LEU A 1070 -3.40 -64.47 -33.28
C LEU A 1070 -2.92 -65.38 -34.40
N GLN A 1071 -1.76 -65.10 -34.98
CA GLN A 1071 -1.18 -65.95 -36.01
C GLN A 1071 0.32 -65.96 -35.91
N VAL A 1072 0.90 -67.17 -35.97
CA VAL A 1072 2.33 -67.37 -36.19
C VAL A 1072 2.51 -68.07 -37.52
N THR A 1073 3.16 -67.42 -38.48
CA THR A 1073 3.44 -67.97 -39.81
C THR A 1073 4.94 -68.05 -40.09
N GLY A 1074 5.39 -69.12 -40.75
CA GLY A 1074 6.77 -69.21 -41.25
C GLY A 1074 7.29 -70.64 -41.36
N SER A 1075 8.36 -70.94 -40.65
CA SER A 1075 8.98 -72.26 -40.56
C SER A 1075 9.13 -72.71 -39.12
N ALA A 1076 9.11 -74.01 -38.88
CA ALA A 1076 9.40 -74.59 -37.58
C ALA A 1076 10.42 -75.73 -37.70
N ALA A 1077 11.25 -75.92 -36.70
CA ALA A 1077 12.11 -77.09 -36.54
C ALA A 1077 11.67 -77.82 -35.28
N VAL A 1078 11.43 -79.13 -35.36
CA VAL A 1078 10.88 -79.92 -34.26
C VAL A 1078 11.68 -81.19 -34.04
N ASP A 1079 11.99 -81.51 -32.80
CA ASP A 1079 12.51 -82.79 -32.31
C ASP A 1079 11.57 -83.32 -31.23
N ILE A 1080 11.01 -84.51 -31.45
CA ILE A 1080 10.06 -85.16 -30.55
C ILE A 1080 10.68 -86.44 -30.02
N GLY A 1081 10.63 -86.61 -28.69
CA GLY A 1081 11.00 -87.86 -28.04
C GLY A 1081 12.50 -88.14 -28.05
N ASN A 1082 13.33 -87.09 -27.93
CA ASN A 1082 14.80 -87.16 -27.91
C ASN A 1082 15.39 -87.82 -29.18
N GLY A 1083 15.05 -87.29 -30.35
CA GLY A 1083 15.57 -87.75 -31.64
C GLY A 1083 14.75 -88.84 -32.32
N ALA A 1084 13.53 -89.11 -31.83
CA ALA A 1084 12.64 -90.13 -32.40
C ALA A 1084 11.97 -89.65 -33.70
N LEU A 1085 11.62 -88.37 -33.74
CA LEU A 1085 11.14 -87.68 -34.93
C LEU A 1085 11.75 -86.28 -34.96
N VAL A 1086 12.55 -85.98 -35.98
CA VAL A 1086 13.18 -84.67 -36.18
C VAL A 1086 12.76 -84.11 -37.52
N ALA A 1087 12.23 -82.90 -37.58
CA ALA A 1087 11.73 -82.29 -38.80
C ALA A 1087 12.07 -80.80 -38.90
N THR A 1088 12.31 -80.35 -40.13
CA THR A 1088 12.22 -78.95 -40.52
C THR A 1088 10.95 -78.78 -41.33
N VAL A 1089 10.15 -77.77 -41.02
CA VAL A 1089 8.79 -77.57 -41.53
C VAL A 1089 8.71 -76.15 -42.07
N SER A 1090 8.19 -76.00 -43.28
CA SER A 1090 8.00 -74.73 -43.97
C SER A 1090 6.52 -74.50 -44.27
N GLY A 1091 6.12 -73.23 -44.37
CA GLY A 1091 4.71 -72.86 -44.55
C GLY A 1091 3.86 -73.23 -43.34
N VAL A 1092 4.44 -73.11 -42.15
CA VAL A 1092 3.78 -73.40 -40.87
C VAL A 1092 2.83 -72.27 -40.55
N GLU A 1093 1.59 -72.62 -40.24
CA GLU A 1093 0.64 -71.78 -39.51
C GLU A 1093 0.38 -72.43 -38.15
N LEU A 1094 0.87 -71.78 -37.09
CA LEU A 1094 0.79 -72.25 -35.71
C LEU A 1094 -0.42 -71.61 -35.02
N ASN A 1095 -1.30 -72.47 -34.52
CA ASN A 1095 -2.49 -72.07 -33.76
C ASN A 1095 -2.27 -72.44 -32.28
N LEU A 1096 -2.40 -71.44 -31.40
CA LEU A 1096 -2.47 -71.62 -29.95
C LEU A 1096 -3.89 -71.31 -29.49
N ALA A 1097 -4.48 -72.19 -28.70
CA ALA A 1097 -5.82 -71.98 -28.16
C ALA A 1097 -5.99 -72.69 -26.82
N THR A 1098 -6.71 -72.06 -25.89
CA THR A 1098 -7.19 -72.76 -24.68
C THR A 1098 -8.57 -73.33 -24.97
N MET A 1099 -8.73 -74.65 -24.90
CA MET A 1099 -10.01 -75.31 -25.15
C MET A 1099 -10.16 -76.58 -24.32
N THR A 1100 -11.40 -77.02 -24.11
CA THR A 1100 -11.63 -78.37 -23.57
C THR A 1100 -11.33 -79.40 -24.64
N VAL A 1101 -10.29 -80.22 -24.46
CA VAL A 1101 -9.94 -81.33 -25.36
C VAL A 1101 -10.43 -82.63 -24.75
N THR A 1102 -11.21 -83.42 -25.46
CA THR A 1102 -11.67 -84.72 -24.99
C THR A 1102 -11.58 -85.77 -26.09
N ASP A 1103 -11.14 -86.98 -25.74
CA ASP A 1103 -11.18 -88.15 -26.63
C ASP A 1103 -12.36 -89.09 -26.29
N GLY A 1104 -13.21 -88.69 -25.34
CA GLY A 1104 -14.32 -89.49 -24.79
C GLY A 1104 -13.97 -90.32 -23.55
N VAL A 1105 -12.69 -90.44 -23.19
CA VAL A 1105 -12.19 -91.11 -21.96
C VAL A 1105 -11.45 -90.12 -21.07
N THR A 1106 -10.50 -89.38 -21.63
CA THR A 1106 -9.76 -88.30 -20.98
C THR A 1106 -10.33 -86.97 -21.44
N THR A 1107 -10.67 -86.11 -20.49
CA THR A 1107 -11.08 -84.73 -20.77
C THR A 1107 -10.08 -83.81 -20.11
N LEU A 1108 -9.46 -82.94 -20.92
CA LEU A 1108 -8.59 -81.87 -20.49
C LEU A 1108 -9.41 -80.58 -20.49
N THR A 1109 -9.84 -80.12 -19.31
CA THR A 1109 -10.69 -78.92 -19.20
C THR A 1109 -9.82 -77.67 -19.25
N GLY A 1110 -10.10 -76.75 -20.18
CA GLY A 1110 -9.28 -75.55 -20.37
C GLY A 1110 -7.83 -75.88 -20.75
N ALA A 1111 -7.63 -76.87 -21.61
CA ALA A 1111 -6.31 -77.30 -22.03
C ALA A 1111 -5.68 -76.28 -22.98
N ASP A 1112 -4.38 -76.04 -22.83
CA ASP A 1112 -3.62 -75.24 -23.77
C ASP A 1112 -3.22 -76.12 -24.96
N VAL A 1113 -3.72 -75.77 -26.14
CA VAL A 1113 -3.58 -76.53 -27.38
C VAL A 1113 -2.68 -75.78 -28.33
N LEU A 1114 -1.63 -76.46 -28.79
CA LEU A 1114 -0.77 -75.99 -29.88
C LEU A 1114 -0.92 -76.91 -31.08
N SER A 1115 -1.26 -76.38 -32.25
CA SER A 1115 -1.33 -77.18 -33.47
C SER A 1115 -0.74 -76.47 -34.68
N PHE A 1116 -0.15 -77.24 -35.59
CA PHE A 1116 0.27 -76.75 -36.89
C PHE A 1116 0.28 -77.83 -37.95
N THR A 1117 0.16 -77.40 -39.21
CA THR A 1117 0.41 -78.21 -40.39
C THR A 1117 1.39 -77.48 -41.29
N GLY A 1118 2.27 -78.20 -41.96
CA GLY A 1118 3.20 -77.60 -42.92
C GLY A 1118 3.92 -78.63 -43.79
N THR A 1119 4.77 -78.14 -44.69
CA THR A 1119 5.58 -78.98 -45.57
C THR A 1119 6.92 -79.25 -44.90
N ALA A 1120 7.16 -80.51 -44.55
CA ALA A 1120 8.29 -80.95 -43.76
C ALA A 1120 9.35 -81.73 -44.57
N ALA A 1121 10.60 -81.55 -44.20
CA ALA A 1121 11.66 -82.52 -44.38
C ALA A 1121 12.01 -83.11 -43.01
N LEU A 1122 11.86 -84.42 -42.86
CA LEU A 1122 11.93 -85.09 -41.57
C LEU A 1122 12.66 -86.42 -41.59
N PHE A 1123 13.14 -86.81 -40.42
CA PHE A 1123 13.70 -88.11 -40.08
C PHE A 1123 12.90 -88.72 -38.94
N ALA A 1124 12.45 -89.96 -39.08
CA ALA A 1124 11.80 -90.74 -38.03
C ALA A 1124 12.61 -92.01 -37.76
N GLY A 1125 13.18 -92.16 -36.56
CA GLY A 1125 14.12 -93.24 -36.26
C GLY A 1125 14.78 -93.13 -34.89
N THR A 1126 15.97 -93.70 -34.73
CA THR A 1126 16.78 -93.54 -33.49
C THR A 1126 18.06 -92.77 -33.77
N GLY A 1127 18.34 -91.76 -32.95
CA GLY A 1127 19.59 -90.99 -32.95
C GLY A 1127 19.57 -89.70 -33.78
N GLY A 1128 18.42 -89.28 -34.32
CA GLY A 1128 18.27 -87.98 -34.97
C GLY A 1128 18.49 -86.83 -33.99
N SER A 1129 18.84 -85.65 -34.49
CA SER A 1129 18.89 -84.42 -33.69
C SER A 1129 18.76 -83.18 -34.57
N LEU A 1130 18.45 -82.04 -33.97
CA LEU A 1130 18.64 -80.72 -34.58
C LEU A 1130 20.09 -80.25 -34.32
N ASN A 1131 20.73 -79.60 -35.30
CA ASN A 1131 21.98 -78.86 -35.05
C ASN A 1131 21.68 -77.45 -34.51
N GLY A 1132 22.73 -76.69 -34.17
CA GLY A 1132 22.58 -75.30 -33.73
C GLY A 1132 22.08 -74.31 -34.79
N ALA A 1133 21.75 -74.78 -36.01
CA ALA A 1133 21.02 -74.01 -37.02
C ALA A 1133 19.62 -74.60 -37.27
N HIS A 1134 19.17 -75.50 -36.38
CA HIS A 1134 17.86 -76.17 -36.39
C HIS A 1134 17.51 -76.87 -37.69
N THR A 1135 18.51 -77.48 -38.32
CA THR A 1135 18.34 -78.38 -39.45
C THR A 1135 18.47 -79.84 -39.01
N VAL A 1136 17.77 -80.74 -39.70
CA VAL A 1136 17.78 -82.18 -39.38
C VAL A 1136 19.20 -82.75 -39.55
N VAL A 1137 19.76 -83.33 -38.49
CA VAL A 1137 21.00 -84.11 -38.51
C VAL A 1137 20.66 -85.60 -38.41
N ASN A 1138 21.03 -86.35 -39.43
CA ASN A 1138 20.75 -87.79 -39.54
C ASN A 1138 22.01 -88.65 -39.78
N ASN A 1139 23.21 -88.07 -39.68
CA ASN A 1139 24.47 -88.79 -39.88
C ASN A 1139 24.77 -89.75 -38.72
N GLY A 1140 24.95 -91.05 -39.00
CA GLY A 1140 25.16 -92.09 -37.97
C GLY A 1140 23.89 -92.60 -37.27
N THR A 1141 22.71 -92.32 -37.84
CA THR A 1141 21.38 -92.67 -37.30
C THR A 1141 20.77 -93.84 -38.05
N ILE A 1142 19.73 -94.50 -37.52
CA ILE A 1142 18.94 -95.53 -38.23
C ILE A 1142 17.47 -95.10 -38.25
N GLY A 1143 16.87 -94.92 -39.43
CA GLY A 1143 15.48 -94.48 -39.55
C GLY A 1143 15.07 -94.07 -40.97
N PHE A 1144 13.86 -93.55 -41.13
CA PHE A 1144 13.32 -93.11 -42.42
C PHE A 1144 13.44 -91.60 -42.58
N ALA A 1145 14.09 -91.14 -43.64
CA ALA A 1145 14.16 -89.73 -44.03
C ALA A 1145 13.25 -89.45 -45.24
N VAL A 1146 12.56 -88.31 -45.21
CA VAL A 1146 11.66 -87.90 -46.29
C VAL A 1146 11.62 -86.38 -46.40
N SER A 1147 11.41 -85.85 -47.61
CA SER A 1147 11.29 -84.40 -47.84
C SER A 1147 10.04 -84.06 -48.64
N GLY A 1148 9.49 -82.87 -48.41
CA GLY A 1148 8.30 -82.38 -49.13
C GLY A 1148 6.98 -83.00 -48.68
N VAL A 1149 6.93 -83.60 -47.48
CA VAL A 1149 5.72 -84.25 -46.94
C VAL A 1149 4.90 -83.30 -46.08
N THR A 1150 3.59 -83.53 -45.96
CA THR A 1150 2.77 -82.80 -45.00
C THR A 1150 2.94 -83.39 -43.60
N LEU A 1151 3.44 -82.59 -42.66
CA LEU A 1151 3.45 -82.89 -41.23
C LEU A 1151 2.32 -82.12 -40.57
N SER A 1152 1.51 -82.80 -39.74
CA SER A 1152 0.56 -82.18 -38.83
C SER A 1152 0.89 -82.58 -37.40
N LEU A 1153 0.96 -81.60 -36.51
CA LEU A 1153 1.28 -81.77 -35.10
C LEU A 1153 0.19 -81.06 -34.28
N VAL A 1154 -0.29 -81.74 -33.25
CA VAL A 1154 -1.25 -81.20 -32.28
C VAL A 1154 -0.75 -81.56 -30.88
N MET A 1155 -0.83 -80.63 -29.96
CA MET A 1155 -0.47 -80.80 -28.56
C MET A 1155 -1.54 -80.21 -27.69
N ALA A 1156 -1.83 -80.85 -26.57
CA ALA A 1156 -2.76 -80.34 -25.57
C ALA A 1156 -2.20 -80.60 -24.17
N LYS A 1157 -2.11 -79.56 -23.35
CA LYS A 1157 -1.69 -79.68 -21.94
C LYS A 1157 -2.84 -79.32 -21.01
N GLY A 1158 -3.16 -80.20 -20.07
CA GLY A 1158 -4.21 -79.94 -19.07
C GLY A 1158 -3.85 -78.75 -18.19
N ALA A 1159 -4.80 -77.83 -17.95
CA ALA A 1159 -4.61 -76.69 -17.06
C ALA A 1159 -4.19 -77.15 -15.65
N LEU A 1160 -3.47 -76.31 -14.90
CA LEU A 1160 -3.03 -76.64 -13.54
C LEU A 1160 -4.18 -76.94 -12.57
N GLY A 1161 -5.41 -76.51 -12.89
CA GLY A 1161 -6.64 -76.81 -12.15
C GLY A 1161 -7.38 -78.10 -12.57
N ASP A 1162 -6.92 -78.80 -13.60
CA ASP A 1162 -7.61 -79.94 -14.24
C ASP A 1162 -7.41 -81.29 -13.49
N GLY A 1163 -7.45 -81.24 -12.16
CA GLY A 1163 -7.44 -82.40 -11.28
C GLY A 1163 -6.30 -83.39 -11.54
N ALA A 1164 -6.63 -84.58 -12.05
CA ALA A 1164 -5.68 -85.68 -12.28
C ALA A 1164 -4.80 -85.47 -13.53
N ASN A 1165 -5.24 -84.65 -14.48
CA ASN A 1165 -4.53 -84.36 -15.74
C ASN A 1165 -3.80 -83.00 -15.68
N ALA A 1166 -3.73 -82.37 -14.50
CA ALA A 1166 -3.13 -81.07 -14.33
C ALA A 1166 -1.64 -81.08 -14.72
N GLY A 1167 -1.30 -80.32 -15.76
CA GLY A 1167 0.05 -80.23 -16.31
C GLY A 1167 0.47 -81.40 -17.22
N ASP A 1168 -0.37 -82.42 -17.40
CA ASP A 1168 -0.09 -83.52 -18.33
C ASP A 1168 -0.17 -83.01 -19.77
N THR A 1169 0.85 -83.33 -20.58
CA THR A 1169 0.92 -82.93 -21.99
C THR A 1169 0.74 -84.14 -22.90
N TYR A 1170 -0.17 -84.00 -23.87
CA TYR A 1170 -0.45 -85.00 -24.90
C TYR A 1170 0.00 -84.45 -26.26
N VAL A 1171 0.80 -85.21 -26.99
CA VAL A 1171 1.31 -84.84 -28.33
C VAL A 1171 0.83 -85.85 -29.35
N GLY A 1172 0.19 -85.39 -30.42
CA GLY A 1172 -0.25 -86.16 -31.55
C GLY A 1172 0.44 -85.69 -32.83
N VAL A 1173 1.09 -86.62 -33.54
CA VAL A 1173 1.78 -86.32 -34.81
C VAL A 1173 1.27 -87.22 -35.92
N SER A 1174 1.02 -86.63 -37.09
CA SER A 1174 0.63 -87.32 -38.31
C SER A 1174 1.47 -86.84 -39.50
N VAL A 1175 2.07 -87.77 -40.23
CA VAL A 1175 2.83 -87.51 -41.46
C VAL A 1175 2.33 -88.43 -42.57
N ALA A 1176 2.02 -87.88 -43.74
CA ALA A 1176 1.84 -88.67 -44.95
C ALA A 1176 3.21 -88.89 -45.62
N LEU A 1177 3.74 -90.11 -45.53
CA LEU A 1177 5.01 -90.51 -46.12
C LEU A 1177 4.81 -90.96 -47.57
N THR A 1178 5.55 -90.35 -48.49
CA THR A 1178 5.67 -90.79 -49.88
C THR A 1178 7.17 -90.89 -50.18
N ASP A 1179 7.65 -92.06 -50.61
CA ASP A 1179 9.07 -92.33 -50.90
C ASP A 1179 10.05 -92.03 -49.74
N ALA A 1180 9.69 -92.37 -48.49
CA ALA A 1180 10.58 -92.19 -47.34
C ALA A 1180 11.72 -93.23 -47.36
N GLU A 1181 12.97 -92.78 -47.46
CA GLU A 1181 14.16 -93.62 -47.57
C GLU A 1181 14.64 -94.10 -46.18
N LEU A 1182 14.86 -95.40 -46.00
CA LEU A 1182 15.57 -95.93 -44.85
C LEU A 1182 17.06 -95.59 -44.97
N ILE A 1183 17.57 -94.80 -44.04
CA ILE A 1183 18.97 -94.42 -43.92
C ILE A 1183 19.62 -95.08 -42.69
N GLY A 1184 20.94 -95.29 -42.73
CA GLY A 1184 21.71 -95.86 -41.60
C GLY A 1184 22.09 -97.34 -41.68
N VAL A 1185 21.61 -98.05 -42.71
CA VAL A 1185 21.91 -99.47 -42.94
C VAL A 1185 22.71 -99.62 -44.23
N SER A 1186 24.03 -99.84 -44.12
CA SER A 1186 24.91 -99.93 -45.29
C SER A 1186 24.57 -101.13 -46.19
N GLY A 1187 24.33 -100.85 -47.47
CA GLY A 1187 24.02 -101.87 -48.50
C GLY A 1187 22.53 -102.22 -48.67
N LEU A 1188 21.60 -101.48 -48.05
CA LEU A 1188 20.15 -101.66 -48.19
C LEU A 1188 19.49 -100.36 -48.68
N GLU A 1189 18.79 -100.41 -49.82
CA GLU A 1189 17.87 -99.36 -50.28
C GLU A 1189 16.43 -99.82 -49.99
N LEU A 1190 15.73 -99.12 -49.09
CA LEU A 1190 14.33 -99.42 -48.75
C LEU A 1190 13.55 -98.11 -48.70
N TYR A 1191 12.46 -98.03 -49.46
CA TYR A 1191 11.53 -96.90 -49.44
C TYR A 1191 10.20 -97.32 -48.83
N ALA A 1192 9.66 -96.47 -47.94
CA ALA A 1192 8.36 -96.66 -47.30
C ALA A 1192 7.38 -95.57 -47.74
N SER A 1193 6.13 -95.97 -47.99
CA SER A 1193 5.02 -95.07 -48.26
C SER A 1193 3.83 -95.45 -47.36
N GLY A 1194 3.12 -94.46 -46.81
CA GLY A 1194 2.02 -94.68 -45.87
C GLY A 1194 1.76 -93.48 -44.98
N THR A 1195 1.11 -93.68 -43.83
CA THR A 1195 0.93 -92.62 -42.83
C THR A 1195 1.70 -93.01 -41.56
N LEU A 1196 2.66 -92.18 -41.16
CA LEU A 1196 3.27 -92.27 -39.83
C LEU A 1196 2.33 -91.58 -38.84
N LYS A 1197 1.82 -92.32 -37.86
CA LYS A 1197 1.07 -91.77 -36.73
C LYS A 1197 1.79 -92.15 -35.45
N GLY A 1198 2.08 -91.15 -34.62
CA GLY A 1198 2.82 -91.35 -33.38
C GLY A 1198 2.17 -90.62 -32.23
N THR A 1199 2.04 -91.32 -31.10
CA THR A 1199 1.75 -90.75 -29.79
C THR A 1199 2.88 -91.19 -28.86
N PRO A 1200 3.82 -90.33 -28.47
CA PRO A 1200 4.76 -90.67 -27.39
C PRO A 1200 3.98 -90.88 -26.07
N PRO A 1201 4.47 -91.75 -25.16
CA PRO A 1201 3.84 -91.93 -23.85
C PRO A 1201 3.83 -90.62 -23.06
N PRO A 1202 2.79 -90.35 -22.25
CA PRO A 1202 2.72 -89.13 -21.43
C PRO A 1202 3.91 -89.09 -20.48
N THR A 1203 4.65 -87.98 -20.51
CA THR A 1203 5.75 -87.74 -19.57
C THR A 1203 5.19 -87.09 -18.32
N ALA A 1204 5.07 -87.86 -17.23
CA ALA A 1204 4.75 -87.30 -15.93
C ALA A 1204 5.90 -86.41 -15.45
N SER A 1205 5.63 -85.14 -15.15
CA SER A 1205 6.60 -84.31 -14.45
C SER A 1205 6.95 -84.93 -13.09
N PRO A 1206 8.23 -84.99 -12.68
CA PRO A 1206 8.58 -85.47 -11.37
C PRO A 1206 7.99 -84.54 -10.31
N ARG A 1207 7.13 -85.07 -9.43
CA ARG A 1207 6.65 -84.36 -8.24
C ARG A 1207 7.81 -84.12 -7.28
N TRP A 1208 8.42 -82.95 -7.32
CA TRP A 1208 9.30 -82.49 -6.24
C TRP A 1208 8.44 -81.81 -5.17
N THR A 1209 8.02 -82.57 -4.15
CA THR A 1209 7.57 -81.96 -2.89
C THR A 1209 8.78 -81.51 -2.09
N CYS A 1210 9.10 -80.21 -2.12
CA CYS A 1210 9.91 -79.60 -1.08
C CYS A 1210 8.98 -78.99 -0.04
N ARG A 1211 8.82 -79.65 1.12
CA ARG A 1211 8.41 -78.95 2.35
C ARG A 1211 9.66 -78.34 2.96
N ARG A 1212 9.74 -77.01 3.02
CA ARG A 1212 10.45 -76.29 4.08
C ARG A 1212 9.52 -75.18 4.58
N GLY A 1213 9.46 -75.05 5.91
CA GLY A 1213 8.81 -73.94 6.59
C GLY A 1213 9.74 -72.76 6.78
#